data_AF-A0A2N6EKJ7-F1
#
_entry.id   AF-A0A2N6EKJ7-F1
#
_cell.length_a   1.000
_cell.length_b   1.000
_cell.length_c   1.000
_cell.angle_alpha   90.00
_cell.angle_beta   90.00
_cell.angle_gamma   90.00
#
_symmetry.space_group_name_H-M   'P 1'
#
loop_
_entity.id
_entity.type
_entity.pdbx_description
1 polymer ?
#
loop_
_entity_poly.entity_id
_entity_poly.type
_entity_poly.pdbx_seq_one_letter_code
_entity_poly.pdbx_strand_id
1 'polypeptide(L)'
;MSQETLLIVKQQSQPEGLDALLSRLAEEHGMDAYACRQRLMGQGFALLGRGARDTLERVSSLLKEAQFHHWLTTPTRPQFAPAQIRSLEQTVDGIVFTCQKKRVTFEKGTAVLAVLADLSGRLADRSAKQLISSYTYQGRDHITHLSEEKIYRTIMENKPVLDLYFLDDRKTIVEAVRVVPGKFDHKGLGERATLSSRRNLHEMIGLCREYAGDFQLETGLGLSTLPGCALDKLVDDNSDILRKNLKALTRYGWLMVELKQQGGISLQQEVTSLTGSLTAALLAQNPALAGSEDLAEAMPVVGELAAEINRATQAAASETATSTRPPTRSLPAPPEPVRVRRNWLSPKVWLGSVGGLLTAVVLILLGTTDSILPAMMHYGFEVGAFPALLAALMFCGGFHYLHLKRQVENTPTSKVRSVAMGMVEVKGKAIRQYALISPKTNIACAWYRLTNYRREGNKNWVISSVKSSETVPFLLEDETGRIVVDPAGATVRAGNKKEGFSSRNSISLAADYSDRNGSEKWVEEIIYEGTNLYVLGFASVKKEQGQSLNEKKREALRDLKRDSAAMKRFDTDEDGQISESEWEEARASVEDQVLKQSLGKNDRRRRQEEQIVIVNPTGRRPFIIAETHCETHLTRSFGYYAVPLFVGATVCTAWAISLLFG
;
A
#
# COMPACT_ATOMS: atom_id res chain seq x y z
N MET A 1 -7.61 29.89 32.29
CA MET A 1 -7.40 29.11 31.06
C MET A 1 -8.66 28.30 30.83
N SER A 2 -9.47 28.66 29.84
CA SER A 2 -10.73 27.99 29.53
C SER A 2 -10.46 26.50 29.28
N GLN A 3 -11.24 25.64 29.92
CA GLN A 3 -11.17 24.21 29.72
C GLN A 3 -11.55 23.88 28.27
N GLU A 4 -10.60 23.37 27.48
CA GLU A 4 -10.83 22.98 26.08
C GLU A 4 -11.67 21.70 26.02
N THR A 5 -12.78 21.74 25.27
CA THR A 5 -13.60 20.56 24.98
C THR A 5 -12.95 19.76 23.85
N LEU A 6 -12.96 18.43 23.98
CA LEU A 6 -12.49 17.47 23.00
C LEU A 6 -13.68 16.77 22.34
N LEU A 7 -13.64 16.66 21.02
CA LEU A 7 -14.54 15.80 20.26
C LEU A 7 -13.81 14.49 19.92
N ILE A 8 -14.19 13.41 20.59
CA ILE A 8 -13.62 12.08 20.40
C ILE A 8 -14.61 11.22 19.62
N VAL A 9 -14.13 10.46 18.64
CA VAL A 9 -14.95 9.58 17.80
C VAL A 9 -14.41 8.16 17.88
N LYS A 10 -15.32 7.18 17.94
CA LYS A 10 -14.96 5.77 17.75
C LYS A 10 -14.81 5.50 16.26
N GLN A 11 -13.61 5.12 15.86
CA GLN A 11 -13.29 4.88 14.46
C GLN A 11 -14.05 3.65 13.94
N GLN A 12 -14.45 3.69 12.67
CA GLN A 12 -15.11 2.58 11.99
C GLN A 12 -14.23 2.07 10.85
N SER A 13 -14.29 0.77 10.59
CA SER A 13 -13.49 0.14 9.53
C SER A 13 -14.07 0.39 8.13
N GLN A 14 -15.40 0.42 8.01
CA GLN A 14 -16.12 0.71 6.76
C GLN A 14 -17.40 1.53 7.05
N PRO A 15 -17.26 2.86 7.25
CA PRO A 15 -18.42 3.73 7.42
C PRO A 15 -19.16 3.94 6.09
N GLU A 16 -20.47 3.73 6.11
CA GLU A 16 -21.36 4.04 4.98
C GLU A 16 -21.48 5.57 4.80
N GLY A 17 -21.45 6.06 3.56
CA GLY A 17 -21.64 7.49 3.28
C GLY A 17 -20.48 8.42 3.68
N LEU A 18 -19.27 7.88 3.93
CA LEU A 18 -18.11 8.66 4.39
C LEU A 18 -17.77 9.84 3.48
N ASP A 19 -17.79 9.66 2.16
CA ASP A 19 -17.39 10.73 1.23
C ASP A 19 -18.35 11.93 1.31
N ALA A 20 -19.66 11.68 1.49
CA ALA A 20 -20.65 12.75 1.69
C ALA A 20 -20.43 13.49 3.02
N LEU A 21 -20.11 12.77 4.10
CA LEU A 21 -19.77 13.37 5.39
C LEU A 21 -18.50 14.23 5.29
N LEU A 22 -17.46 13.73 4.60
CA LEU A 22 -16.20 14.46 4.45
C LEU A 22 -16.38 15.77 3.66
N SER A 23 -17.19 15.76 2.60
CA SER A 23 -17.52 16.98 1.86
C SER A 23 -18.23 17.99 2.74
N ARG A 24 -19.24 17.57 3.53
CA ARG A 24 -19.96 18.47 4.44
C ARG A 24 -19.06 19.01 5.56
N LEU A 25 -18.18 18.19 6.14
CA LEU A 25 -17.20 18.65 7.14
C LEU A 25 -16.21 19.68 6.58
N ALA A 26 -15.82 19.54 5.31
CA ALA A 26 -14.94 20.49 4.65
C ALA A 26 -15.66 21.81 4.31
N GLU A 27 -16.89 21.74 3.79
CA GLU A 27 -17.68 22.91 3.39
C GLU A 27 -18.25 23.70 4.58
N GLU A 28 -18.86 23.02 5.56
CA GLU A 28 -19.58 23.66 6.67
C GLU A 28 -18.63 24.07 7.82
N HIS A 29 -17.52 23.36 7.99
CA HIS A 29 -16.61 23.53 9.14
C HIS A 29 -15.14 23.77 8.77
N GLY A 30 -14.80 23.85 7.48
CA GLY A 30 -13.44 24.14 7.01
C GLY A 30 -12.41 23.08 7.41
N MET A 31 -12.83 21.86 7.72
CA MET A 31 -11.92 20.79 8.12
C MET A 31 -11.27 20.13 6.89
N ASP A 32 -9.98 19.80 7.00
CA ASP A 32 -9.30 19.04 5.94
C ASP A 32 -9.90 17.63 5.80
N ALA A 33 -10.53 17.38 4.65
CA ALA A 33 -11.17 16.10 4.35
C ALA A 33 -10.21 14.91 4.45
N TYR A 34 -8.93 15.11 4.10
CA TYR A 34 -7.92 14.05 4.21
C TYR A 34 -7.64 13.70 5.68
N ALA A 35 -7.38 14.71 6.53
CA ALA A 35 -7.18 14.51 7.96
C ALA A 35 -8.42 13.94 8.66
N CYS A 36 -9.62 14.39 8.31
CA CYS A 36 -10.88 13.85 8.86
C CYS A 36 -11.06 12.38 8.48
N ARG A 37 -10.78 12.01 7.22
CA ARG A 37 -10.82 10.61 6.79
C ARG A 37 -9.90 9.73 7.63
N GLN A 38 -8.65 10.17 7.84
CA GLN A 38 -7.69 9.43 8.65
C GLN A 38 -8.11 9.27 10.12
N ARG A 39 -8.91 10.20 10.64
CA ARG A 39 -9.40 10.16 12.03
C ARG A 39 -10.70 9.38 12.17
N LEU A 40 -11.55 9.33 11.15
CA LEU A 40 -12.81 8.57 11.17
C LEU A 40 -12.61 7.09 10.80
N MET A 41 -11.65 6.80 9.93
CA MET A 41 -11.29 5.45 9.51
C MET A 41 -10.27 4.83 10.46
N GLY A 42 -10.53 3.64 10.99
CA GLY A 42 -9.57 3.00 11.89
C GLY A 42 -10.16 1.93 12.81
N GLN A 43 -9.38 1.62 13.85
CA GLN A 43 -9.78 0.76 14.96
C GLN A 43 -9.37 1.44 16.27
N GLY A 44 -10.36 1.76 17.10
CA GLY A 44 -10.16 2.44 18.38
C GLY A 44 -10.80 3.82 18.39
N PHE A 45 -10.14 4.78 19.02
CA PHE A 45 -10.66 6.14 19.22
C PHE A 45 -9.74 7.17 18.58
N ALA A 46 -10.32 8.23 18.04
CA ALA A 46 -9.57 9.35 17.48
C ALA A 46 -10.12 10.68 17.98
N LEU A 47 -9.21 11.64 18.15
CA LEU A 47 -9.59 13.03 18.37
C LEU A 47 -9.89 13.69 17.03
N LEU A 48 -11.13 14.12 16.82
CA LEU A 48 -11.54 14.82 15.60
C LEU A 48 -11.24 16.34 15.69
N GLY A 49 -11.50 16.94 16.85
CA GLY A 49 -11.31 18.39 17.06
C GLY A 49 -11.16 18.79 18.53
N ARG A 50 -10.64 20.00 18.76
CA ARG A 50 -10.57 20.67 20.07
C ARG A 50 -11.07 22.09 19.94
N GLY A 51 -11.80 22.60 20.94
CA GLY A 51 -12.26 23.98 20.90
C GLY A 51 -13.36 24.29 21.91
N ALA A 52 -14.10 25.36 21.61
CA ALA A 52 -15.31 25.73 22.34
C ALA A 52 -16.40 24.66 22.13
N ARG A 53 -17.21 24.44 23.16
CA ARG A 53 -18.24 23.40 23.13
C ARG A 53 -19.28 23.65 22.01
N ASP A 54 -19.73 24.89 21.86
CA ASP A 54 -20.75 25.29 20.88
C ASP A 54 -20.38 24.99 19.42
N THR A 55 -19.09 25.10 19.07
CA THR A 55 -18.63 24.80 17.71
C THR A 55 -18.57 23.29 17.46
N LEU A 56 -18.15 22.53 18.47
CA LEU A 56 -18.06 21.07 18.39
C LEU A 56 -19.44 20.39 18.44
N GLU A 57 -20.45 21.02 19.03
CA GLU A 57 -21.83 20.52 19.04
C GLU A 57 -22.44 20.48 17.62
N ARG A 58 -22.10 21.43 16.75
CA ARG A 58 -22.53 21.40 15.32
C ARG A 58 -21.88 20.26 14.53
N VAL A 59 -20.62 19.97 14.84
CA VAL A 59 -19.91 18.83 14.24
C VAL A 59 -20.49 17.52 14.77
N SER A 60 -20.85 17.49 16.06
CA SER A 60 -21.50 16.35 16.72
C SER A 60 -22.85 16.02 16.09
N SER A 61 -23.67 17.00 15.67
CA SER A 61 -24.91 16.71 14.95
C SER A 61 -24.68 16.03 13.60
N LEU A 62 -23.67 16.46 12.84
CA LEU A 62 -23.31 15.80 11.57
C LEU A 62 -22.82 14.36 11.78
N LEU A 63 -22.03 14.13 12.82
CA LEU A 63 -21.59 12.79 13.19
C LEU A 63 -22.76 11.91 13.65
N LYS A 64 -23.77 12.48 14.31
CA LYS A 64 -25.00 11.77 14.71
C LYS A 64 -25.81 11.35 13.48
N GLU A 65 -25.97 12.22 12.49
CA GLU A 65 -26.62 11.91 11.21
C GLU A 65 -25.90 10.77 10.48
N ALA A 66 -24.57 10.81 10.44
CA ALA A 66 -23.74 9.78 9.81
C ALA A 66 -23.50 8.54 10.69
N GLN A 67 -24.26 8.36 11.78
CA GLN A 67 -24.22 7.18 12.66
C GLN A 67 -22.85 6.89 13.32
N PHE A 68 -22.01 7.91 13.52
CA PHE A 68 -20.75 7.76 14.26
C PHE A 68 -20.97 7.87 15.76
N HIS A 69 -20.41 6.92 16.52
CA HIS A 69 -20.39 7.00 17.98
C HIS A 69 -19.30 7.97 18.45
N HIS A 70 -19.68 9.00 19.19
CA HIS A 70 -18.78 10.10 19.56
C HIS A 70 -19.10 10.69 20.94
N TRP A 71 -18.14 11.46 21.46
CA TRP A 71 -18.20 12.09 22.79
C TRP A 71 -17.69 13.53 22.73
N LEU A 72 -18.34 14.40 23.49
CA LEU A 72 -17.89 15.75 23.80
C LEU A 72 -17.45 15.79 25.25
N THR A 73 -16.14 15.72 25.49
CA THR A 73 -15.62 15.66 26.85
C THR A 73 -14.54 16.68 27.13
N THR A 74 -14.45 17.09 28.39
CA THR A 74 -13.35 17.92 28.90
C THR A 74 -12.50 17.03 29.80
N PRO A 75 -11.40 16.46 29.28
CA PRO A 75 -10.68 15.40 29.97
C PRO A 75 -10.13 15.89 31.30
N THR A 76 -10.41 15.12 32.34
CA THR A 76 -9.84 15.37 33.67
C THR A 76 -8.37 14.94 33.72
N ARG A 77 -7.56 15.59 34.57
CA ARG A 77 -6.18 15.15 34.80
C ARG A 77 -6.19 13.91 35.72
N PRO A 78 -5.43 12.85 35.40
CA PRO A 78 -5.33 11.68 36.26
C PRO A 78 -4.92 12.06 37.69
N GLN A 79 -5.73 11.70 38.68
CA GLN A 79 -5.44 12.04 40.08
C GLN A 79 -4.35 11.14 40.67
N PHE A 80 -4.33 9.87 40.26
CA PHE A 80 -3.32 8.91 40.69
C PHE A 80 -3.02 7.89 39.59
N ALA A 81 -1.84 7.26 39.69
CA ALA A 81 -1.45 6.15 38.86
C ALA A 81 -1.79 4.80 39.54
N PRO A 82 -2.20 3.77 38.78
CA PRO A 82 -2.46 2.44 39.34
C PRO A 82 -1.26 1.88 40.09
N ALA A 83 -1.53 1.29 41.27
CA ALA A 83 -0.49 0.74 42.12
C ALA A 83 -0.04 -0.62 41.61
N GLN A 84 1.28 -0.83 41.47
CA GLN A 84 1.80 -2.11 41.00
C GLN A 84 1.64 -3.19 42.08
N ILE A 85 1.02 -4.31 41.71
CA ILE A 85 0.81 -5.44 42.62
C ILE A 85 2.10 -6.22 42.88
N ARG A 86 2.22 -6.79 44.09
CA ARG A 86 3.29 -7.73 44.49
C ARG A 86 2.76 -9.14 44.72
N SER A 87 1.57 -9.27 45.27
CA SER A 87 0.86 -10.55 45.43
C SER A 87 -0.65 -10.32 45.36
N LEU A 88 -1.39 -11.40 45.17
CA LEU A 88 -2.83 -11.43 45.32
C LEU A 88 -3.23 -12.58 46.25
N GLU A 89 -4.37 -12.43 46.92
CA GLU A 89 -5.02 -13.48 47.70
C GLU A 89 -6.51 -13.52 47.33
N GLN A 90 -7.04 -14.71 47.09
CA GLN A 90 -8.46 -14.92 46.81
C GLN A 90 -9.19 -15.12 48.13
N THR A 91 -10.28 -14.38 48.34
CA THR A 91 -11.18 -14.52 49.49
C THR A 91 -12.57 -14.88 49.00
N VAL A 92 -13.45 -15.31 49.92
CA VAL A 92 -14.84 -15.67 49.58
C VAL A 92 -15.60 -14.46 49.00
N ASP A 93 -15.27 -13.27 49.47
CA ASP A 93 -15.95 -12.02 49.14
C ASP A 93 -15.25 -11.21 48.03
N GLY A 94 -14.08 -11.64 47.54
CA GLY A 94 -13.31 -10.83 46.59
C GLY A 94 -11.85 -11.26 46.37
N ILE A 95 -11.04 -10.32 45.90
CA ILE A 95 -9.59 -10.47 45.71
C ILE A 95 -8.88 -9.36 46.45
N VAL A 96 -7.89 -9.71 47.27
CA VAL A 96 -7.05 -8.73 47.96
C VAL A 96 -5.71 -8.62 47.23
N PHE A 97 -5.44 -7.44 46.68
CA PHE A 97 -4.18 -7.12 46.02
C PHE A 97 -3.23 -6.43 47.00
N THR A 98 -2.08 -7.04 47.26
CA THR A 98 -1.02 -6.42 48.06
C THR A 98 -0.09 -5.64 47.15
N CYS A 99 -0.13 -4.32 47.26
CA CYS A 99 0.75 -3.39 46.55
C CYS A 99 1.89 -2.90 47.46
N GLN A 100 2.88 -2.20 46.91
CA GLN A 100 4.08 -1.80 47.68
C GLN A 100 3.79 -0.96 48.93
N LYS A 101 2.76 -0.11 48.90
CA LYS A 101 2.45 0.88 49.95
C LYS A 101 1.00 0.79 50.48
N LYS A 102 0.18 -0.09 49.92
CA LYS A 102 -1.24 -0.23 50.26
C LYS A 102 -1.78 -1.60 49.89
N ARG A 103 -2.88 -2.00 50.53
CA ARG A 103 -3.70 -3.15 50.11
C ARG A 103 -4.95 -2.61 49.44
N VAL A 104 -5.31 -3.20 48.30
CA VAL A 104 -6.51 -2.84 47.53
C VAL A 104 -7.41 -4.06 47.51
N THR A 105 -8.63 -3.93 48.02
CA THR A 105 -9.62 -4.99 48.02
C THR A 105 -10.56 -4.80 46.83
N PHE A 106 -10.76 -5.87 46.07
CA PHE A 106 -11.70 -5.95 44.96
C PHE A 106 -12.86 -6.85 45.39
N GLU A 107 -13.99 -6.24 45.71
CA GLU A 107 -15.19 -6.95 46.15
C GLU A 107 -15.92 -7.56 44.96
N LYS A 108 -16.50 -8.75 45.18
CA LYS A 108 -17.28 -9.45 44.16
C LYS A 108 -18.49 -8.62 43.74
N GLY A 109 -18.72 -8.51 42.43
CA GLY A 109 -19.79 -7.69 41.85
C GLY A 109 -19.40 -6.27 41.48
N THR A 110 -18.19 -5.81 41.83
CA THR A 110 -17.72 -4.47 41.48
C THR A 110 -17.57 -4.33 39.95
N ALA A 111 -17.88 -3.15 39.41
CA ALA A 111 -17.65 -2.83 38.00
C ALA A 111 -16.16 -2.55 37.73
N VAL A 112 -15.59 -3.19 36.72
CA VAL A 112 -14.16 -3.13 36.41
C VAL A 112 -13.95 -2.73 34.96
N LEU A 113 -13.12 -1.71 34.77
CA LEU A 113 -12.52 -1.41 33.47
C LEU A 113 -11.07 -1.92 33.46
N ALA A 114 -10.82 -2.91 32.61
CA ALA A 114 -9.50 -3.47 32.39
C ALA A 114 -8.89 -2.88 31.12
N VAL A 115 -7.68 -2.34 31.20
CA VAL A 115 -6.91 -1.85 30.03
C VAL A 115 -5.68 -2.73 29.86
N LEU A 116 -5.66 -3.50 28.77
CA LEU A 116 -4.54 -4.36 28.41
C LEU A 116 -3.78 -3.72 27.24
N ALA A 117 -2.49 -3.44 27.44
CA ALA A 117 -1.70 -2.74 26.42
C ALA A 117 -0.29 -3.31 26.22
N ASP A 118 0.24 -3.14 25.00
CA ASP A 118 1.62 -3.42 24.64
C ASP A 118 2.48 -2.15 24.78
N LEU A 119 3.32 -2.09 25.81
CA LEU A 119 4.19 -0.93 26.04
C LEU A 119 5.40 -0.87 25.10
N SER A 120 5.62 -1.89 24.25
CA SER A 120 6.71 -1.86 23.28
C SER A 120 6.40 -1.02 22.03
N GLY A 121 5.12 -0.72 21.78
CA GLY A 121 4.66 -0.02 20.57
C GLY A 121 4.62 -0.89 19.32
N ARG A 122 4.79 -2.22 19.42
CA ARG A 122 4.81 -3.14 18.28
C ARG A 122 3.41 -3.44 17.73
N LEU A 123 2.39 -3.37 18.58
CA LEU A 123 0.99 -3.49 18.13
C LEU A 123 0.65 -2.47 17.03
N ALA A 124 1.01 -1.21 17.24
CA ALA A 124 0.78 -0.13 16.28
C ALA A 124 1.48 -0.40 14.94
N ASP A 125 2.75 -0.85 14.98
CA ASP A 125 3.52 -1.24 13.78
C ASP A 125 2.86 -2.40 13.02
N ARG A 126 2.41 -3.44 13.74
CA ARG A 126 1.74 -4.59 13.13
C ARG A 126 0.40 -4.20 12.49
N SER A 127 -0.36 -3.31 13.13
CA SER A 127 -1.60 -2.77 12.59
C SER A 127 -1.37 -1.94 11.32
N ALA A 128 -0.39 -1.02 11.35
CA ALA A 128 -0.03 -0.22 10.18
C ALA A 128 0.42 -1.07 8.99
N LYS A 129 1.23 -2.12 9.23
CA LYS A 129 1.65 -3.07 8.19
C LYS A 129 0.47 -3.84 7.59
N GLN A 130 -0.49 -4.26 8.42
CA GLN A 130 -1.70 -4.94 7.94
C GLN A 130 -2.53 -4.01 7.06
N LEU A 131 -2.70 -2.75 7.47
CA LEU A 131 -3.41 -1.72 6.70
C LEU A 131 -2.78 -1.51 5.32
N ILE A 132 -1.46 -1.28 5.29
CA ILE A 132 -0.70 -1.10 4.05
C ILE A 132 -0.83 -2.33 3.15
N SER A 133 -0.70 -3.54 3.71
CA SER A 133 -0.85 -4.79 2.96
C SER A 133 -2.24 -4.90 2.35
N SER A 134 -3.30 -4.69 3.14
CA SER A 134 -4.69 -4.76 2.66
C SER A 134 -4.95 -3.75 1.55
N TYR A 135 -4.51 -2.51 1.73
CA TYR A 135 -4.57 -1.47 0.71
C TYR A 135 -3.86 -1.89 -0.58
N THR A 136 -2.70 -2.55 -0.46
CA THR A 136 -1.92 -3.01 -1.61
C THR A 136 -2.60 -4.17 -2.33
N TYR A 137 -3.15 -5.16 -1.65
CA TYR A 137 -3.68 -6.35 -2.33
C TYR A 137 -5.14 -6.21 -2.72
N GLN A 138 -5.94 -5.52 -1.90
CA GLN A 138 -7.40 -5.44 -2.01
C GLN A 138 -7.89 -4.05 -2.44
N GLY A 139 -7.02 -3.05 -2.48
CA GLY A 139 -7.35 -1.68 -2.90
C GLY A 139 -7.94 -0.82 -1.79
N ARG A 140 -8.43 0.36 -2.16
CA ARG A 140 -8.94 1.40 -1.24
C ARG A 140 -10.22 1.01 -0.50
N ASP A 141 -11.04 0.14 -1.11
CA ASP A 141 -12.41 -0.10 -0.66
C ASP A 141 -12.53 -1.29 0.31
N HIS A 142 -11.46 -2.09 0.40
CA HIS A 142 -11.43 -3.33 1.19
C HIS A 142 -10.25 -3.32 2.17
N ILE A 143 -10.25 -2.35 3.09
CA ILE A 143 -9.23 -2.24 4.14
C ILE A 143 -9.54 -3.26 5.24
N THR A 144 -8.67 -4.27 5.40
CA THR A 144 -8.76 -5.22 6.53
C THR A 144 -7.91 -4.74 7.68
N HIS A 145 -8.52 -4.65 8.86
CA HIS A 145 -7.81 -4.38 10.10
C HIS A 145 -7.45 -5.68 10.86
N LEU A 146 -6.73 -5.57 11.98
CA LEU A 146 -6.44 -6.74 12.83
C LEU A 146 -7.73 -7.19 13.55
N SER A 147 -8.00 -8.49 13.59
CA SER A 147 -9.07 -9.02 14.44
C SER A 147 -8.73 -8.82 15.91
N GLU A 148 -9.75 -8.74 16.77
CA GLU A 148 -9.57 -8.58 18.22
C GLU A 148 -8.70 -9.67 18.83
N GLU A 149 -8.86 -10.93 18.38
CA GLU A 149 -8.03 -12.06 18.79
C GLU A 149 -6.54 -11.83 18.43
N LYS A 150 -6.28 -11.30 17.23
CA LYS A 150 -4.91 -11.04 16.76
C LYS A 150 -4.29 -9.85 17.48
N ILE A 151 -5.09 -8.85 17.86
CA ILE A 151 -4.67 -7.74 18.74
C ILE A 151 -4.27 -8.31 20.10
N TYR A 152 -5.16 -9.06 20.74
CA TYR A 152 -4.93 -9.67 22.05
C TYR A 152 -3.65 -10.52 22.07
N ARG A 153 -3.51 -11.41 21.08
CA ARG A 153 -2.31 -12.25 20.92
C ARG A 153 -1.05 -11.42 20.74
N THR A 154 -1.09 -10.38 19.91
CA THR A 154 0.05 -9.48 19.67
C THR A 154 0.46 -8.74 20.94
N ILE A 155 -0.50 -8.31 21.77
CA ILE A 155 -0.20 -7.67 23.05
C ILE A 155 0.51 -8.66 23.98
N MET A 156 -0.04 -9.88 24.11
CA MET A 156 0.54 -10.91 24.96
C MET A 156 1.94 -11.34 24.52
N GLU A 157 2.23 -11.41 23.21
CA GLU A 157 3.54 -11.79 22.66
C GLU A 157 4.66 -10.78 23.00
N ASN A 158 4.35 -9.50 23.19
CA ASN A 158 5.34 -8.43 23.35
C ASN A 158 5.57 -8.05 24.83
N LYS A 159 5.33 -6.79 25.22
CA LYS A 159 5.43 -6.29 26.60
C LYS A 159 4.05 -5.93 27.16
N PRO A 160 3.22 -6.93 27.55
CA PRO A 160 1.88 -6.69 28.04
C PRO A 160 1.90 -6.10 29.45
N VAL A 161 1.05 -5.11 29.68
CA VAL A 161 0.72 -4.56 30.99
C VAL A 161 -0.80 -4.42 31.09
N LEU A 162 -1.34 -4.80 32.25
CA LEU A 162 -2.76 -4.73 32.54
C LEU A 162 -2.98 -3.72 33.67
N ASP A 163 -3.82 -2.72 33.40
CA ASP A 163 -4.36 -1.83 34.43
C ASP A 163 -5.81 -2.20 34.71
N LEU A 164 -6.16 -2.36 35.97
CA LEU A 164 -7.52 -2.60 36.43
C LEU A 164 -7.98 -1.36 37.19
N TYR A 165 -9.09 -0.78 36.76
CA TYR A 165 -9.75 0.35 37.42
C TYR A 165 -11.07 -0.15 38.02
N PHE A 166 -11.19 -0.04 39.34
CA PHE A 166 -12.38 -0.40 40.10
C PHE A 166 -13.30 0.80 40.19
N LEU A 167 -14.55 0.62 39.77
CA LEU A 167 -15.53 1.68 39.64
C LEU A 167 -16.63 1.56 40.70
N ASP A 168 -17.07 2.69 41.24
CA ASP A 168 -18.28 2.75 42.07
C ASP A 168 -19.57 2.77 41.21
N ASP A 169 -20.72 2.78 41.88
CA ASP A 169 -22.03 2.87 41.23
C ASP A 169 -22.20 4.14 40.36
N ARG A 170 -21.43 5.20 40.65
CA ARG A 170 -21.40 6.45 39.87
C ARG A 170 -20.40 6.39 38.71
N LYS A 171 -19.79 5.22 38.45
CA LYS A 171 -18.75 4.97 37.44
C LYS A 171 -17.51 5.84 37.62
N THR A 172 -17.19 6.22 38.85
CA THR A 172 -15.97 6.95 39.21
C THR A 172 -14.90 5.98 39.70
N ILE A 173 -13.63 6.34 39.50
CA ILE A 173 -12.50 5.47 39.87
C ILE A 173 -12.28 5.56 41.37
N VAL A 174 -12.52 4.46 42.08
CA VAL A 174 -12.23 4.36 43.53
C VAL A 174 -10.77 3.97 43.73
N GLU A 175 -10.37 2.88 43.10
CA GLU A 175 -9.06 2.28 43.25
C GLU A 175 -8.56 1.70 41.93
N ALA A 176 -7.24 1.61 41.77
CA ALA A 176 -6.66 1.03 40.56
C ALA A 176 -5.35 0.28 40.83
N VAL A 177 -5.20 -0.86 40.16
CA VAL A 177 -4.03 -1.73 40.29
C VAL A 177 -3.41 -2.03 38.93
N ARG A 178 -2.08 -2.16 38.90
CA ARG A 178 -1.30 -2.50 37.71
C ARG A 178 -0.66 -3.86 37.87
N VAL A 179 -0.94 -4.75 36.93
CA VAL A 179 -0.38 -6.09 36.85
C VAL A 179 0.67 -6.11 35.73
N VAL A 180 1.91 -6.38 36.13
CA VAL A 180 3.03 -6.57 35.20
C VAL A 180 3.44 -8.04 35.26
N PRO A 181 3.42 -8.78 34.13
CA PRO A 181 3.83 -10.17 34.10
C PRO A 181 5.22 -10.38 34.73
N GLY A 182 5.32 -11.38 35.60
CA GLY A 182 6.59 -11.75 36.26
C GLY A 182 7.04 -10.82 37.39
N LYS A 183 6.25 -9.78 37.72
CA LYS A 183 6.54 -8.89 38.87
C LYS A 183 5.56 -9.04 40.04
N PHE A 184 4.77 -10.10 40.05
CA PHE A 184 3.86 -10.45 41.14
C PHE A 184 3.95 -11.94 41.46
N ASP A 185 3.65 -12.30 42.70
CA ASP A 185 3.56 -13.69 43.13
C ASP A 185 2.29 -14.33 42.56
N HIS A 186 2.50 -15.20 41.57
CA HIS A 186 1.42 -15.88 40.87
C HIS A 186 0.81 -17.04 41.67
N LYS A 187 1.39 -17.44 42.82
CA LYS A 187 0.81 -18.48 43.68
C LYS A 187 -0.59 -18.10 44.17
N GLY A 188 -0.86 -16.80 44.29
CA GLY A 188 -2.19 -16.28 44.65
C GLY A 188 -3.30 -16.60 43.64
N LEU A 189 -2.96 -17.06 42.43
CA LEU A 189 -3.94 -17.56 41.44
C LEU A 189 -4.45 -18.97 41.79
N GLY A 190 -3.89 -19.65 42.79
CA GLY A 190 -4.29 -21.00 43.19
C GLY A 190 -4.02 -22.02 42.08
N GLU A 191 -5.02 -22.86 41.79
CA GLU A 191 -4.92 -23.92 40.76
C GLU A 191 -4.71 -23.39 39.33
N ARG A 192 -5.02 -22.11 39.09
CA ARG A 192 -4.81 -21.45 37.79
C ARG A 192 -3.36 -20.98 37.59
N ALA A 193 -2.52 -21.05 38.62
CA ALA A 193 -1.14 -20.62 38.51
C ALA A 193 -0.36 -21.53 37.54
N THR A 194 0.35 -20.91 36.61
CA THR A 194 1.19 -21.60 35.60
C THR A 194 2.63 -21.12 35.68
N LEU A 195 3.55 -21.81 34.99
CA LEU A 195 4.96 -21.41 34.89
C LEU A 195 5.19 -20.20 33.96
N SER A 196 4.22 -19.86 33.10
CA SER A 196 4.36 -18.77 32.15
C SER A 196 3.79 -17.48 32.71
N SER A 197 4.63 -16.45 32.85
CA SER A 197 4.21 -15.13 33.33
C SER A 197 3.10 -14.50 32.50
N ARG A 198 3.10 -14.73 31.18
CA ARG A 198 2.05 -14.25 30.26
C ARG A 198 0.75 -15.02 30.42
N ARG A 199 0.83 -16.34 30.61
CA ARG A 199 -0.35 -17.16 30.86
C ARG A 199 -0.96 -16.80 32.22
N ASN A 200 -0.15 -16.57 33.24
CA ASN A 200 -0.62 -16.05 34.53
C ASN A 200 -1.32 -14.69 34.41
N LEU A 201 -0.89 -13.82 33.50
CA LEU A 201 -1.62 -12.57 33.21
C LEU A 201 -2.99 -12.85 32.57
N HIS A 202 -3.08 -13.81 31.66
CA HIS A 202 -4.36 -14.22 31.08
C HIS A 202 -5.31 -14.80 32.13
N GLU A 203 -4.81 -15.69 32.99
CA GLU A 203 -5.59 -16.26 34.10
C GLU A 203 -6.04 -15.19 35.09
N MET A 204 -5.20 -14.18 35.36
CA MET A 204 -5.58 -13.01 36.16
C MET A 204 -6.77 -12.24 35.54
N ILE A 205 -6.78 -12.04 34.22
CA ILE A 205 -7.90 -11.39 33.52
C ILE A 205 -9.17 -12.24 33.65
N GLY A 206 -9.06 -13.56 33.49
CA GLY A 206 -10.16 -14.49 33.68
C GLY A 206 -10.74 -14.43 35.10
N LEU A 207 -9.87 -14.49 36.11
CA LEU A 207 -10.27 -14.38 37.52
C LEU A 207 -10.99 -13.06 37.82
N CYS A 208 -10.45 -11.92 37.35
CA CYS A 208 -11.10 -10.63 37.53
C CYS A 208 -12.46 -10.55 36.84
N ARG A 209 -12.59 -11.17 35.66
CA ARG A 209 -13.87 -11.25 34.93
C ARG A 209 -14.92 -12.08 35.65
N GLU A 210 -14.52 -13.15 36.33
CA GLU A 210 -15.44 -14.02 37.09
C GLU A 210 -15.96 -13.35 38.38
N TYR A 211 -15.12 -12.54 39.03
CA TYR A 211 -15.49 -11.84 40.27
C TYR A 211 -16.18 -10.49 40.01
N ALA A 212 -15.96 -9.87 38.86
CA ALA A 212 -16.58 -8.59 38.49
C ALA A 212 -18.07 -8.76 38.15
N GLY A 213 -18.88 -7.76 38.51
CA GLY A 213 -20.29 -7.71 38.07
C GLY A 213 -20.41 -7.22 36.62
N ASP A 214 -19.66 -6.17 36.28
CA ASP A 214 -19.50 -5.66 34.92
C ASP A 214 -18.00 -5.60 34.59
N PHE A 215 -17.56 -6.35 33.57
CA PHE A 215 -16.17 -6.42 33.16
C PHE A 215 -16.00 -6.00 31.70
N GLN A 216 -15.25 -4.92 31.47
CA GLN A 216 -14.92 -4.46 30.12
C GLN A 216 -13.41 -4.47 29.91
N LEU A 217 -12.97 -5.07 28.81
CA LEU A 217 -11.56 -5.15 28.42
C LEU A 217 -11.28 -4.23 27.23
N GLU A 218 -10.46 -3.22 27.45
CA GLU A 218 -9.99 -2.29 26.43
C GLU A 218 -8.57 -2.64 26.00
N THR A 219 -8.38 -2.78 24.68
CA THR A 219 -7.08 -3.11 24.05
C THR A 219 -6.61 -2.04 23.05
N GLY A 220 -7.33 -0.91 22.98
CA GLY A 220 -7.13 0.13 21.97
C GLY A 220 -5.91 1.03 22.15
N LEU A 221 -5.10 0.87 23.21
CA LEU A 221 -3.92 1.70 23.42
C LEU A 221 -2.85 1.40 22.35
N GLY A 222 -2.36 2.46 21.69
CA GLY A 222 -1.43 2.35 20.56
C GLY A 222 -2.12 2.24 19.19
N LEU A 223 -3.41 1.89 19.16
CA LEU A 223 -4.25 1.98 17.96
C LEU A 223 -5.02 3.31 17.92
N SER A 224 -5.39 3.83 19.09
CA SER A 224 -6.16 5.07 19.25
C SER A 224 -5.27 6.32 19.16
N THR A 225 -5.75 7.35 18.45
CA THR A 225 -5.08 8.65 18.27
C THR A 225 -5.64 9.70 19.24
N LEU A 226 -5.41 9.47 20.53
CA LEU A 226 -5.91 10.33 21.62
C LEU A 226 -4.81 11.25 22.19
N PRO A 227 -5.17 12.46 22.68
CA PRO A 227 -4.21 13.41 23.23
C PRO A 227 -3.42 12.84 24.40
N GLY A 228 -2.10 12.83 24.27
CA GLY A 228 -1.20 12.38 25.33
C GLY A 228 -1.25 10.87 25.63
N CYS A 229 -1.85 10.07 24.72
CA CYS A 229 -1.92 8.61 24.80
C CYS A 229 -1.04 7.92 23.74
N ALA A 230 -0.18 8.67 23.04
CA ALA A 230 0.74 8.12 22.06
C ALA A 230 1.84 7.29 22.74
N LEU A 231 2.14 6.12 22.16
CA LEU A 231 3.22 5.25 22.61
C LEU A 231 4.48 5.50 21.77
N ASP A 232 5.61 5.65 22.44
CA ASP A 232 6.91 5.64 21.78
C ASP A 232 7.39 4.20 21.62
N LYS A 233 8.01 3.91 20.47
CA LYS A 233 8.58 2.59 20.21
C LYS A 233 9.76 2.34 21.14
N LEU A 234 9.73 1.20 21.85
CA LEU A 234 10.82 0.82 22.72
C LEU A 234 12.00 0.29 21.89
N VAL A 235 13.06 1.10 21.80
CA VAL A 235 14.35 0.75 21.18
C VAL A 235 15.34 0.60 22.32
N ASP A 236 15.80 -0.64 22.53
CA ASP A 236 16.52 -1.07 23.73
C ASP A 236 15.69 -0.89 25.02
N ASP A 237 16.03 -1.56 26.12
CA ASP A 237 15.19 -1.53 27.35
C ASP A 237 15.35 -0.21 28.13
N ASN A 238 15.17 0.91 27.43
CA ASN A 238 15.33 2.25 27.96
C ASN A 238 14.20 2.56 28.97
N SER A 239 14.60 2.76 30.21
CA SER A 239 13.68 3.00 31.32
C SER A 239 12.86 4.28 31.19
N ASP A 240 13.34 5.31 30.48
CA ASP A 240 12.64 6.59 30.36
C ASP A 240 11.48 6.52 29.35
N ILE A 241 11.68 5.82 28.23
CA ILE A 241 10.63 5.53 27.26
C ILE A 241 9.52 4.72 27.93
N LEU A 242 9.89 3.69 28.71
CA LEU A 242 8.93 2.87 29.45
C LEU A 242 8.12 3.71 30.44
N ARG A 243 8.76 4.64 31.18
CA ARG A 243 8.06 5.57 32.08
C ARG A 243 7.07 6.47 31.33
N LYS A 244 7.45 6.98 30.16
CA LYS A 244 6.55 7.80 29.32
C LYS A 244 5.36 6.99 28.82
N ASN A 245 5.58 5.77 28.34
CA ASN A 245 4.52 4.87 27.90
C ASN A 245 3.56 4.47 29.04
N LEU A 246 4.07 4.26 30.27
CA LEU A 246 3.23 4.01 31.45
C LEU A 246 2.36 5.21 31.83
N LYS A 247 2.85 6.44 31.65
CA LYS A 247 2.05 7.66 31.82
C LYS A 247 0.95 7.75 30.76
N ALA A 248 1.26 7.41 29.52
CA ALA A 248 0.29 7.35 28.43
C ALA A 248 -0.82 6.31 28.71
N LEU A 249 -0.45 5.11 29.17
CA LEU A 249 -1.39 4.06 29.58
C LEU A 249 -2.32 4.54 30.71
N THR A 250 -1.76 5.19 31.72
CA THR A 250 -2.55 5.74 32.85
C THR A 250 -3.55 6.78 32.34
N ARG A 251 -3.10 7.69 31.46
CA ARG A 251 -3.97 8.71 30.88
C ARG A 251 -5.10 8.12 30.05
N TYR A 252 -4.78 7.08 29.26
CA TYR A 252 -5.75 6.36 28.45
C TYR A 252 -6.81 5.70 29.33
N GLY A 253 -6.41 5.00 30.41
CA GLY A 253 -7.35 4.35 31.32
C GLY A 253 -8.34 5.33 31.95
N TRP A 254 -7.86 6.46 32.47
CA TRP A 254 -8.71 7.52 33.01
C TRP A 254 -9.71 8.05 31.97
N LEU A 255 -9.23 8.30 30.74
CA LEU A 255 -10.08 8.77 29.65
C LEU A 255 -11.14 7.73 29.28
N MET A 256 -10.81 6.44 29.23
CA MET A 256 -11.78 5.38 28.92
C MET A 256 -12.88 5.27 29.99
N VAL A 257 -12.55 5.43 31.28
CA VAL A 257 -13.56 5.48 32.34
C VAL A 257 -14.50 6.67 32.16
N GLU A 258 -13.94 7.85 31.85
CA GLU A 258 -14.71 9.07 31.62
C GLU A 258 -15.67 8.93 30.43
N LEU A 259 -15.21 8.35 29.32
CA LEU A 259 -16.05 8.05 28.15
C LEU A 259 -17.16 7.04 28.47
N LYS A 260 -16.87 6.04 29.33
CA LYS A 260 -17.86 5.05 29.82
C LYS A 260 -18.90 5.68 30.73
N GLN A 261 -18.51 6.67 31.55
CA GLN A 261 -19.41 7.39 32.44
C GLN A 261 -20.42 8.22 31.64
N GLN A 262 -19.95 8.96 30.62
CA GLN A 262 -20.80 9.83 29.82
C GLN A 262 -21.78 9.06 28.93
N GLY A 263 -21.41 7.87 28.45
CA GLY A 263 -22.18 7.10 27.48
C GLY A 263 -22.18 7.82 26.12
N GLY A 264 -21.56 7.21 25.11
CA GLY A 264 -21.34 7.93 23.85
C GLY A 264 -22.64 8.31 23.15
N ILE A 265 -22.63 9.47 22.50
CA ILE A 265 -23.77 9.99 21.76
C ILE A 265 -24.01 9.03 20.58
N SER A 266 -25.18 8.39 20.57
CA SER A 266 -25.66 7.52 19.48
C SER A 266 -27.16 7.71 19.28
N LEU A 267 -27.68 7.35 18.10
CA LEU A 267 -29.12 7.41 17.80
C LEU A 267 -29.97 6.51 18.72
N GLN A 268 -29.35 5.56 19.43
CA GLN A 268 -30.07 4.56 20.26
C GLN A 268 -30.39 5.00 21.69
N GLN A 269 -29.84 6.11 22.19
CA GLN A 269 -30.07 6.54 23.58
C GLN A 269 -31.38 7.30 23.83
N GLU A 270 -32.09 7.75 22.79
CA GLU A 270 -33.46 8.29 22.93
C GLU A 270 -34.54 7.19 22.91
N VAL A 271 -34.20 5.94 22.60
CA VAL A 271 -35.18 4.86 22.53
C VAL A 271 -35.49 4.26 23.92
N THR A 272 -34.60 4.42 24.90
CA THR A 272 -34.84 3.94 26.28
C THR A 272 -35.88 4.75 27.05
N SER A 273 -36.19 6.00 26.65
CA SER A 273 -37.34 6.76 27.19
C SER A 273 -38.66 6.44 26.48
N LEU A 274 -38.62 5.70 25.37
CA LEU A 274 -39.75 5.29 24.54
C LEU A 274 -40.14 3.83 24.75
N THR A 275 -39.73 3.22 25.87
CA THR A 275 -40.06 1.84 26.25
C THR A 275 -41.57 1.57 26.37
N GLY A 276 -42.40 2.62 26.46
CA GLY A 276 -43.87 2.51 26.34
C GLY A 276 -44.41 2.45 24.90
N SER A 277 -43.66 2.92 23.89
CA SER A 277 -44.10 2.94 22.48
C SER A 277 -43.51 1.80 21.64
N LEU A 278 -42.36 1.25 22.08
CA LEU A 278 -41.70 0.12 21.43
C LEU A 278 -42.52 -1.16 21.49
N THR A 279 -43.32 -1.37 22.55
CA THR A 279 -44.24 -2.52 22.65
C THR A 279 -45.31 -2.49 21.56
N ALA A 280 -45.78 -1.30 21.16
CA ALA A 280 -46.70 -1.15 20.04
C ALA A 280 -46.02 -1.34 18.68
N ALA A 281 -44.76 -0.90 18.53
CA ALA A 281 -43.99 -1.05 17.29
C ALA A 281 -43.46 -2.48 17.07
N LEU A 282 -43.12 -3.21 18.14
CA LEU A 282 -42.70 -4.62 18.09
C LEU A 282 -43.84 -5.55 17.62
N LEU A 283 -45.09 -5.21 17.97
CA LEU A 283 -46.28 -5.90 17.45
C LEU A 283 -46.52 -5.60 15.96
N ALA A 284 -46.07 -4.45 15.45
CA ALA A 284 -46.19 -4.08 14.04
C ALA A 284 -45.08 -4.66 13.15
N GLN A 285 -43.92 -5.02 13.73
CA GLN A 285 -42.74 -5.44 12.97
C GLN A 285 -42.54 -6.97 12.90
N ASN A 286 -43.34 -7.77 13.60
CA ASN A 286 -43.20 -9.22 13.59
C ASN A 286 -44.53 -9.95 13.33
N PRO A 287 -44.93 -10.16 12.06
CA PRO A 287 -46.19 -10.79 11.70
C PRO A 287 -46.28 -12.28 12.09
N ALA A 288 -45.18 -12.89 12.51
CA ALA A 288 -45.17 -14.27 13.01
C ALA A 288 -45.88 -14.45 14.37
N LEU A 289 -46.11 -13.36 15.11
CA LEU A 289 -46.93 -13.38 16.34
C LEU A 289 -48.44 -13.27 16.06
N ALA A 290 -48.85 -13.03 14.81
CA ALA A 290 -50.25 -12.88 14.40
C ALA A 290 -50.96 -14.22 14.11
N GLY A 291 -50.39 -15.35 14.56
CA GLY A 291 -50.94 -16.69 14.41
C GLY A 291 -51.80 -17.18 15.58
N SER A 292 -52.07 -16.35 16.60
CA SER A 292 -53.07 -16.69 17.60
C SER A 292 -54.46 -16.46 17.02
N GLU A 293 -55.24 -17.53 16.93
CA GLU A 293 -56.58 -17.59 16.34
C GLU A 293 -57.58 -16.57 16.94
N ASP A 294 -57.26 -15.94 18.08
CA ASP A 294 -58.12 -14.99 18.80
C ASP A 294 -58.15 -13.56 18.24
N LEU A 295 -57.33 -13.19 17.24
CA LEU A 295 -57.24 -11.79 16.76
C LEU A 295 -57.84 -11.52 15.37
N ALA A 296 -58.33 -12.54 14.67
CA ALA A 296 -58.89 -12.41 13.33
C ALA A 296 -60.33 -11.84 13.28
N GLU A 297 -61.00 -11.78 14.43
CA GLU A 297 -62.40 -11.32 14.50
C GLU A 297 -62.58 -9.79 14.57
N ALA A 298 -61.50 -9.03 14.78
CA ALA A 298 -61.64 -7.63 15.19
C ALA A 298 -61.63 -6.57 14.07
N MET A 299 -60.92 -6.75 12.93
CA MET A 299 -60.74 -5.64 11.96
C MET A 299 -60.51 -6.09 10.50
N PRO A 300 -61.48 -5.92 9.58
CA PRO A 300 -61.41 -6.43 8.19
C PRO A 300 -60.53 -5.60 7.23
N VAL A 301 -60.09 -4.40 7.63
CA VAL A 301 -59.36 -3.46 6.75
C VAL A 301 -57.88 -3.82 6.56
N VAL A 302 -57.31 -4.66 7.44
CA VAL A 302 -55.88 -5.03 7.41
C VAL A 302 -55.56 -6.06 6.31
N GLY A 303 -56.55 -6.84 5.87
CA GLY A 303 -56.38 -7.89 4.86
C GLY A 303 -56.10 -7.36 3.46
N GLU A 304 -56.71 -6.24 3.06
CA GLU A 304 -56.52 -5.67 1.71
C GLU A 304 -55.14 -5.00 1.56
N LEU A 305 -54.64 -4.34 2.61
CA LEU A 305 -53.35 -3.64 2.57
C LEU A 305 -52.16 -4.62 2.51
N ALA A 306 -52.28 -5.77 3.18
CA ALA A 306 -51.26 -6.82 3.17
C ALA A 306 -51.10 -7.47 1.78
N ALA A 307 -52.19 -7.59 1.02
CA ALA A 307 -52.17 -8.13 -0.34
C ALA A 307 -51.51 -7.16 -1.35
N GLU A 308 -51.65 -5.85 -1.12
CA GLU A 308 -51.08 -4.81 -2.00
C GLU A 308 -49.57 -4.63 -1.80
N ILE A 309 -49.10 -4.66 -0.55
CA ILE A 309 -47.67 -4.59 -0.21
C ILE A 309 -46.94 -5.78 -0.83
N ASN A 310 -47.49 -7.00 -0.73
CA ASN A 310 -46.86 -8.20 -1.29
C ASN A 310 -46.72 -8.17 -2.82
N ARG A 311 -47.67 -7.53 -3.52
CA ARG A 311 -47.58 -7.30 -4.97
C ARG A 311 -46.46 -6.31 -5.33
N ALA A 312 -46.30 -5.25 -4.54
CA ALA A 312 -45.23 -4.26 -4.73
C ALA A 312 -43.82 -4.84 -4.45
N THR A 313 -43.67 -5.70 -3.43
CA THR A 313 -42.39 -6.33 -3.10
C THR A 313 -41.94 -7.34 -4.18
N GLN A 314 -42.87 -8.04 -4.81
CA GLN A 314 -42.57 -8.98 -5.90
C GLN A 314 -42.20 -8.28 -7.22
N ALA A 315 -42.77 -7.09 -7.47
CA ALA A 315 -42.37 -6.24 -8.60
C ALA A 315 -40.94 -5.69 -8.42
N ALA A 316 -40.60 -5.21 -7.21
CA ALA A 316 -39.26 -4.67 -6.91
C ALA A 316 -38.15 -5.75 -6.87
N ALA A 317 -38.49 -6.97 -6.45
CA ALA A 317 -37.54 -8.09 -6.43
C ALA A 317 -37.11 -8.55 -7.83
N SER A 318 -37.94 -8.31 -8.86
CA SER A 318 -37.63 -8.69 -10.24
C SER A 318 -36.69 -7.71 -10.95
N GLU A 319 -36.64 -6.43 -10.53
CA GLU A 319 -35.78 -5.41 -11.14
C GLU A 319 -34.35 -5.35 -10.54
N THR A 320 -34.14 -5.91 -9.34
CA THR A 320 -32.84 -5.80 -8.63
C THR A 320 -31.87 -6.95 -8.94
N ALA A 321 -32.26 -7.92 -9.77
CA ALA A 321 -31.46 -9.12 -10.07
C ALA A 321 -30.36 -8.91 -11.14
N THR A 322 -30.11 -7.69 -11.63
CA THR A 322 -29.13 -7.44 -12.69
C THR A 322 -28.14 -6.31 -12.37
N SER A 323 -27.43 -6.39 -11.24
CA SER A 323 -26.14 -5.68 -11.10
C SER A 323 -25.29 -6.22 -9.93
N THR A 324 -24.93 -7.50 -9.97
CA THR A 324 -23.81 -7.99 -9.14
C THR A 324 -22.50 -7.69 -9.86
N ARG A 325 -21.88 -6.57 -9.53
CA ARG A 325 -20.50 -6.24 -9.95
C ARG A 325 -19.57 -7.34 -9.38
N PRO A 326 -18.70 -7.97 -10.19
CA PRO A 326 -17.94 -9.14 -9.74
C PRO A 326 -16.92 -8.77 -8.65
N PRO A 327 -16.60 -9.71 -7.72
CA PRO A 327 -15.62 -9.49 -6.67
C PRO A 327 -14.25 -9.18 -7.27
N THR A 328 -13.65 -8.05 -6.85
CA THR A 328 -12.30 -7.64 -7.27
C THR A 328 -11.26 -8.67 -6.83
N ARG A 329 -10.65 -9.36 -7.79
CA ARG A 329 -9.51 -10.28 -7.59
C ARG A 329 -8.33 -9.55 -6.94
N SER A 330 -7.76 -10.15 -5.88
CA SER A 330 -6.47 -9.73 -5.30
C SER A 330 -5.37 -9.70 -6.36
N LEU A 331 -4.60 -8.61 -6.44
CA LEU A 331 -3.53 -8.53 -7.44
C LEU A 331 -2.41 -9.55 -7.16
N PRO A 332 -1.81 -10.13 -8.22
CA PRO A 332 -0.67 -11.04 -8.08
C PRO A 332 0.59 -10.33 -7.59
N ALA A 333 1.47 -11.07 -6.93
CA ALA A 333 2.80 -10.58 -6.53
C ALA A 333 3.64 -10.19 -7.77
N PRO A 334 4.47 -9.14 -7.68
CA PRO A 334 5.30 -8.72 -8.81
C PRO A 334 6.29 -9.81 -9.22
N PRO A 335 6.59 -9.95 -10.52
CA PRO A 335 7.59 -10.91 -11.01
C PRO A 335 8.97 -10.57 -10.45
N GLU A 336 9.81 -11.60 -10.24
CA GLU A 336 11.17 -11.39 -9.76
C GLU A 336 11.97 -10.50 -10.71
N PRO A 337 12.77 -9.54 -10.20
CA PRO A 337 13.55 -8.66 -11.04
C PRO A 337 14.63 -9.45 -11.78
N VAL A 338 14.42 -9.69 -13.07
CA VAL A 338 15.48 -10.18 -13.96
C VAL A 338 16.53 -9.08 -14.03
N ARG A 339 17.76 -9.35 -13.58
CA ARG A 339 18.87 -8.40 -13.72
C ARG A 339 19.13 -8.17 -15.20
N VAL A 340 18.50 -7.15 -15.77
CA VAL A 340 18.84 -6.67 -17.11
C VAL A 340 20.23 -6.08 -16.98
N ARG A 341 21.26 -6.85 -17.38
CA ARG A 341 22.64 -6.39 -17.43
C ARG A 341 22.67 -5.29 -18.48
N ARG A 342 22.46 -4.05 -18.06
CA ARG A 342 22.59 -2.86 -18.89
C ARG A 342 24.08 -2.76 -19.18
N ASN A 343 24.54 -3.41 -20.25
CA ASN A 343 25.89 -3.29 -20.75
C ASN A 343 26.08 -1.82 -21.12
N TRP A 344 26.59 -1.04 -20.16
CA TRP A 344 26.87 0.38 -20.31
C TRP A 344 28.02 0.66 -21.29
N LEU A 345 28.60 -0.40 -21.84
CA LEU A 345 29.60 -0.37 -22.88
C LEU A 345 29.14 -1.34 -23.96
N SER A 346 28.41 -0.86 -24.97
CA SER A 346 28.42 -1.55 -26.25
C SER A 346 29.85 -1.39 -26.82
N PRO A 347 30.62 -2.48 -27.01
CA PRO A 347 32.04 -2.40 -27.38
C PRO A 347 32.29 -1.92 -28.81
N LYS A 348 31.26 -1.46 -29.54
CA LYS A 348 31.39 -1.06 -30.95
C LYS A 348 31.90 0.36 -31.16
N VAL A 349 31.95 1.21 -30.13
CA VAL A 349 32.51 2.58 -30.24
C VAL A 349 33.96 2.64 -29.77
N TRP A 350 34.40 1.72 -28.91
CA TRP A 350 35.75 1.77 -28.32
C TRP A 350 36.84 1.05 -29.13
N LEU A 351 36.48 0.09 -30.02
CA LEU A 351 37.47 -0.59 -30.85
C LEU A 351 38.11 0.32 -31.93
N GLY A 352 37.43 1.39 -32.36
CA GLY A 352 38.02 2.36 -33.29
C GLY A 352 39.05 3.26 -32.60
N SER A 353 38.75 3.75 -31.40
CA SER A 353 39.64 4.65 -30.66
C SER A 353 40.83 3.93 -30.03
N VAL A 354 40.67 2.69 -29.53
CA VAL A 354 41.77 1.93 -28.93
C VAL A 354 42.67 1.29 -29.98
N GLY A 355 42.12 0.87 -31.12
CA GLY A 355 42.93 0.45 -32.27
C GLY A 355 43.81 1.58 -32.81
N GLY A 356 43.27 2.80 -32.89
CA GLY A 356 44.03 4.02 -33.25
C GLY A 356 45.11 4.39 -32.23
N LEU A 357 44.83 4.19 -30.94
CA LEU A 357 45.78 4.51 -29.87
C LEU A 357 46.88 3.44 -29.74
N LEU A 358 46.56 2.16 -29.93
CA LEU A 358 47.54 1.07 -29.98
C LEU A 358 48.42 1.14 -31.23
N THR A 359 47.87 1.49 -32.38
CA THR A 359 48.68 1.72 -33.60
C THR A 359 49.58 2.93 -33.45
N ALA A 360 49.09 4.03 -32.85
CA ALA A 360 49.92 5.18 -32.50
C ALA A 360 51.04 4.81 -31.49
N VAL A 361 50.74 4.04 -30.45
CA VAL A 361 51.73 3.59 -29.45
C VAL A 361 52.76 2.63 -30.05
N VAL A 362 52.34 1.72 -30.94
CA VAL A 362 53.24 0.81 -31.66
C VAL A 362 54.14 1.58 -32.63
N LEU A 363 53.61 2.58 -33.34
CA LEU A 363 54.40 3.47 -34.20
C LEU A 363 55.41 4.34 -33.42
N ILE A 364 55.02 4.80 -32.22
CA ILE A 364 55.89 5.53 -31.29
C ILE A 364 57.01 4.60 -30.74
N LEU A 365 56.69 3.35 -30.41
CA LEU A 365 57.66 2.34 -29.95
C LEU A 365 58.63 1.87 -31.05
N LEU A 366 58.22 1.92 -32.32
CA LEU A 366 59.05 1.60 -33.49
C LEU A 366 60.00 2.74 -33.90
N GLY A 367 60.04 3.87 -33.17
CA GLY A 367 61.06 4.92 -33.34
C GLY A 367 60.98 5.69 -34.67
N THR A 368 59.85 5.63 -35.38
CA THR A 368 59.68 6.29 -36.69
C THR A 368 59.08 7.70 -36.60
N THR A 369 58.79 8.21 -35.39
CA THR A 369 57.83 9.31 -35.18
C THR A 369 58.39 10.65 -34.73
N ASP A 370 59.70 10.92 -34.77
CA ASP A 370 60.19 12.26 -34.41
C ASP A 370 59.89 13.33 -35.49
N SER A 371 59.53 12.91 -36.71
CA SER A 371 59.30 13.83 -37.84
C SER A 371 57.89 13.77 -38.45
N ILE A 372 57.14 12.68 -38.27
CA ILE A 372 55.92 12.40 -39.06
C ILE A 372 54.66 12.95 -38.40
N LEU A 373 54.52 12.81 -37.07
CA LEU A 373 53.38 13.32 -36.30
C LEU A 373 53.27 14.86 -36.29
N PRO A 374 54.34 15.63 -36.00
CA PRO A 374 54.28 17.08 -36.11
C PRO A 374 54.09 17.54 -37.55
N ALA A 375 54.67 16.85 -38.55
CA ALA A 375 54.44 17.16 -39.96
C ALA A 375 53.00 16.90 -40.40
N MET A 376 52.40 15.76 -40.05
CA MET A 376 50.99 15.47 -40.36
C MET A 376 50.04 16.45 -39.68
N MET A 377 50.33 16.84 -38.44
CA MET A 377 49.55 17.87 -37.74
C MET A 377 49.69 19.22 -38.45
N HIS A 378 50.91 19.62 -38.82
CA HIS A 378 51.16 20.88 -39.53
C HIS A 378 50.46 20.90 -40.90
N TYR A 379 50.70 19.91 -41.76
CA TYR A 379 50.05 19.80 -43.07
C TYR A 379 48.53 19.65 -42.96
N GLY A 380 48.02 18.96 -41.95
CA GLY A 380 46.58 18.80 -41.73
C GLY A 380 45.88 20.07 -41.24
N PHE A 381 46.61 20.98 -40.57
CA PHE A 381 46.12 22.32 -40.22
C PHE A 381 46.34 23.31 -41.36
N GLU A 382 47.45 23.25 -42.11
CA GLU A 382 47.69 24.09 -43.30
C GLU A 382 46.68 23.82 -44.41
N VAL A 383 46.35 22.55 -44.68
CA VAL A 383 45.35 22.19 -45.70
C VAL A 383 43.90 22.29 -45.16
N GLY A 384 43.72 22.57 -43.86
CA GLY A 384 42.40 22.68 -43.24
C GLY A 384 41.63 21.34 -43.10
N ALA A 385 42.29 20.20 -43.30
CA ALA A 385 41.66 18.87 -43.28
C ALA A 385 41.12 18.48 -41.89
N PHE A 386 41.84 18.81 -40.81
CA PHE A 386 41.39 18.55 -39.44
C PHE A 386 40.16 19.38 -39.03
N PRO A 387 40.13 20.71 -39.21
CA PRO A 387 38.93 21.48 -38.90
C PRO A 387 37.74 21.09 -39.79
N ALA A 388 37.97 20.66 -41.04
CA ALA A 388 36.92 20.10 -41.90
C ALA A 388 36.35 18.77 -41.38
N LEU A 389 37.20 17.85 -40.92
CA LEU A 389 36.77 16.57 -40.31
C LEU A 389 35.99 16.82 -39.02
N LEU A 390 36.46 17.72 -38.15
CA LEU A 390 35.77 18.10 -36.92
C LEU A 390 34.39 18.70 -37.22
N ALA A 391 34.30 19.57 -38.23
CA ALA A 391 33.03 20.12 -38.68
C ALA A 391 32.07 19.05 -39.18
N ALA A 392 32.54 18.08 -39.98
CA ALA A 392 31.73 16.97 -40.47
C ALA A 392 31.16 16.11 -39.33
N LEU A 393 31.98 15.80 -38.31
CA LEU A 393 31.52 15.08 -37.12
C LEU A 393 30.46 15.87 -36.34
N MET A 394 30.65 17.18 -36.17
CA MET A 394 29.68 18.05 -35.49
C MET A 394 28.36 18.16 -36.27
N PHE A 395 28.41 18.26 -37.62
CA PHE A 395 27.22 18.23 -38.47
C PHE A 395 26.47 16.90 -38.34
N CYS A 396 27.16 15.77 -38.42
CA CYS A 396 26.56 14.45 -38.23
C CYS A 396 25.88 14.32 -36.86
N GLY A 397 26.52 14.81 -35.79
CA GLY A 397 25.94 14.88 -34.46
C GLY A 397 24.70 15.77 -34.40
N GLY A 398 24.75 16.96 -35.00
CA GLY A 398 23.62 17.88 -35.08
C GLY A 398 22.42 17.28 -35.83
N PHE A 399 22.64 16.65 -36.99
CA PHE A 399 21.59 15.96 -37.74
C PHE A 399 21.02 14.77 -36.98
N HIS A 400 21.83 14.03 -36.21
CA HIS A 400 21.35 12.96 -35.36
C HIS A 400 20.34 13.46 -34.31
N TYR A 401 20.67 14.54 -33.60
CA TYR A 401 19.75 15.13 -32.60
C TYR A 401 18.50 15.74 -33.24
N LEU A 402 18.61 16.36 -34.42
CA LEU A 402 17.45 16.84 -35.17
C LEU A 402 16.55 15.70 -35.63
N HIS A 403 17.14 14.59 -36.08
CA HIS A 403 16.38 13.41 -36.48
C HIS A 403 15.65 12.80 -35.27
N LEU A 404 16.32 12.71 -34.13
CA LEU A 404 15.72 12.24 -32.88
C LEU A 404 14.58 13.17 -32.41
N LYS A 405 14.78 14.49 -32.49
CA LYS A 405 13.75 15.50 -32.20
C LYS A 405 12.53 15.31 -33.09
N ARG A 406 12.74 15.20 -34.42
CA ARG A 406 11.65 14.98 -35.39
C ARG A 406 10.93 13.65 -35.19
N GLN A 407 11.63 12.59 -34.75
CA GLN A 407 10.98 11.31 -34.44
C GLN A 407 9.99 11.45 -33.28
N VAL A 408 10.34 12.25 -32.26
CA VAL A 408 9.44 12.53 -31.14
C VAL A 408 8.27 13.40 -31.61
N GLU A 409 8.55 14.53 -32.27
CA GLU A 409 7.53 15.51 -32.71
C GLU A 409 6.55 14.97 -33.76
N ASN A 410 7.00 14.05 -34.62
CA ASN A 410 6.15 13.47 -35.67
C ASN A 410 5.41 12.21 -35.21
N THR A 411 5.51 11.80 -33.94
CA THR A 411 4.76 10.64 -33.44
C THR A 411 3.35 11.09 -33.08
N PRO A 412 2.28 10.58 -33.73
CA PRO A 412 0.92 10.98 -33.39
C PRO A 412 0.46 10.37 -32.07
N THR A 413 -0.29 11.17 -31.31
CA THR A 413 -1.05 10.69 -30.14
C THR A 413 -2.11 9.67 -30.59
N SER A 414 -1.96 8.43 -30.13
CA SER A 414 -2.87 7.33 -30.47
C SER A 414 -3.72 6.95 -29.26
N LYS A 415 -5.01 6.72 -29.48
CA LYS A 415 -5.90 6.11 -28.49
C LYS A 415 -5.58 4.64 -28.32
N VAL A 416 -5.75 4.09 -27.11
CA VAL A 416 -5.39 2.70 -26.79
C VAL A 416 -6.03 1.68 -27.74
N ARG A 417 -7.31 1.85 -28.10
CA ARG A 417 -8.01 0.92 -29.01
C ARG A 417 -7.44 0.83 -30.42
N SER A 418 -6.68 1.85 -30.85
CA SER A 418 -6.20 2.01 -32.23
C SER A 418 -4.68 2.17 -32.30
N VAL A 419 -3.96 1.67 -31.31
CA VAL A 419 -2.49 1.67 -31.29
C VAL A 419 -1.97 0.78 -32.43
N ALA A 420 -1.22 1.39 -33.35
CA ALA A 420 -0.53 0.67 -34.42
C ALA A 420 0.81 0.09 -33.93
N MET A 421 1.30 -0.96 -34.60
CA MET A 421 2.64 -1.48 -34.34
C MET A 421 3.69 -0.43 -34.74
N GLY A 422 4.68 -0.18 -33.88
CA GLY A 422 5.70 0.82 -34.15
C GLY A 422 5.86 1.87 -33.06
N MET A 423 6.37 3.04 -33.43
CA MET A 423 6.54 4.17 -32.50
C MET A 423 5.18 4.79 -32.21
N VAL A 424 4.79 4.86 -30.95
CA VAL A 424 3.48 5.39 -30.54
C VAL A 424 3.60 6.28 -29.32
N GLU A 425 2.76 7.31 -29.28
CA GLU A 425 2.52 8.15 -28.12
C GLU A 425 1.12 7.85 -27.58
N VAL A 426 1.04 7.46 -26.31
CA VAL A 426 -0.23 7.12 -25.64
C VAL A 426 -0.29 7.88 -24.32
N LYS A 427 -1.50 8.38 -23.99
CA LYS A 427 -1.80 9.06 -22.74
C LYS A 427 -2.89 8.29 -22.01
N GLY A 428 -2.78 8.19 -20.69
CA GLY A 428 -3.79 7.51 -19.89
C GLY A 428 -3.42 7.41 -18.41
N LYS A 429 -4.32 6.83 -17.62
CA LYS A 429 -4.13 6.60 -16.19
C LYS A 429 -3.33 5.34 -15.94
N ALA A 430 -2.33 5.42 -15.08
CA ALA A 430 -1.56 4.26 -14.65
C ALA A 430 -2.40 3.34 -13.74
N ILE A 431 -2.55 2.08 -14.12
CA ILE A 431 -3.18 1.05 -13.32
C ILE A 431 -2.14 -0.01 -12.99
N ARG A 432 -2.09 -0.40 -11.72
CA ARG A 432 -1.22 -1.49 -11.27
C ARG A 432 -1.74 -2.83 -11.78
N GLN A 433 -0.86 -3.59 -12.42
CA GLN A 433 -1.14 -4.98 -12.79
C GLN A 433 -0.74 -5.95 -11.67
N TYR A 434 0.24 -5.57 -10.86
CA TYR A 434 0.80 -6.34 -9.76
C TYR A 434 0.70 -5.56 -8.44
N ALA A 435 0.72 -6.26 -7.32
CA ALA A 435 0.75 -5.67 -5.98
C ALA A 435 2.13 -5.07 -5.64
N LEU A 436 2.51 -4.01 -6.37
CA LEU A 436 3.80 -3.35 -6.21
C LEU A 436 3.75 -2.26 -5.12
N ILE A 437 4.71 -2.30 -4.20
CA ILE A 437 4.84 -1.36 -3.06
C ILE A 437 6.21 -0.68 -3.12
N SER A 438 6.24 0.62 -2.83
CA SER A 438 7.48 1.39 -2.68
C SER A 438 8.27 0.94 -1.43
N PRO A 439 9.55 0.55 -1.55
CA PRO A 439 10.29 -0.06 -0.44
C PRO A 439 10.49 0.79 0.82
N LYS A 440 10.54 2.12 0.70
CA LYS A 440 10.77 3.02 1.86
C LYS A 440 9.47 3.60 2.39
N THR A 441 8.64 4.14 1.51
CA THR A 441 7.40 4.81 1.91
C THR A 441 6.21 3.87 2.09
N ASN A 442 6.33 2.61 1.64
CA ASN A 442 5.31 1.58 1.75
C ASN A 442 3.96 1.97 1.12
N ILE A 443 4.00 2.62 -0.05
CA ILE A 443 2.82 3.07 -0.78
C ILE A 443 2.64 2.19 -2.02
N ALA A 444 1.40 1.78 -2.28
CA ALA A 444 1.07 1.07 -3.51
C ALA A 444 1.30 1.98 -4.72
N CYS A 445 2.04 1.48 -5.71
CA CYS A 445 2.49 2.28 -6.86
C CYS A 445 2.52 1.45 -8.14
N ALA A 446 2.42 2.10 -9.29
CA ALA A 446 2.60 1.47 -10.59
C ALA A 446 4.10 1.31 -10.93
N TRP A 447 4.94 2.20 -10.41
CA TRP A 447 6.39 2.19 -10.60
C TRP A 447 7.10 2.92 -9.46
N TYR A 448 8.31 2.48 -9.11
CA TYR A 448 9.19 3.20 -8.19
C TYR A 448 10.68 3.14 -8.59
N ARG A 449 11.45 4.15 -8.14
CA ARG A 449 12.92 4.14 -8.13
C ARG A 449 13.44 4.66 -6.80
N LEU A 450 14.20 3.83 -6.11
CA LEU A 450 14.86 4.15 -4.85
C LEU A 450 16.36 4.36 -5.09
N THR A 451 16.84 5.56 -4.78
CA THR A 451 18.27 5.91 -4.79
C THR A 451 18.72 6.19 -3.36
N ASN A 452 19.63 5.36 -2.87
CA ASN A 452 20.29 5.58 -1.58
C ASN A 452 21.60 6.33 -1.82
N TYR A 453 21.86 7.30 -0.96
CA TYR A 453 23.06 8.12 -0.91
C TYR A 453 23.76 7.89 0.43
N ARG A 454 25.07 7.74 0.39
CA ARG A 454 25.94 7.74 1.56
C ARG A 454 26.82 8.98 1.52
N ARG A 455 27.04 9.59 2.68
CA ARG A 455 27.96 10.72 2.82
C ARG A 455 29.40 10.20 2.83
N GLU A 456 30.23 10.71 1.92
CA GLU A 456 31.67 10.44 1.88
C GLU A 456 32.40 11.75 2.25
N GLY A 457 33.04 11.78 3.41
CA GLY A 457 33.69 12.98 3.95
C GLY A 457 32.73 14.10 4.36
N ASN A 458 33.20 15.35 4.34
CA ASN A 458 32.48 16.46 4.99
C ASN A 458 31.39 17.11 4.11
N LYS A 459 31.37 16.92 2.77
CA LYS A 459 30.44 17.67 1.89
C LYS A 459 29.79 16.92 0.71
N ASN A 460 30.21 15.71 0.35
CA ASN A 460 29.71 15.07 -0.89
C ASN A 460 28.82 13.84 -0.59
N TRP A 461 27.68 13.78 -1.28
CA TRP A 461 26.77 12.63 -1.27
C TRP A 461 27.09 11.73 -2.47
N VAL A 462 27.40 10.47 -2.21
CA VAL A 462 27.68 9.47 -3.24
C VAL A 462 26.55 8.45 -3.29
N ILE A 463 26.16 8.04 -4.49
CA ILE A 463 25.11 7.03 -4.69
C ILE A 463 25.64 5.68 -4.21
N SER A 464 25.01 5.11 -3.17
CA SER A 464 25.41 3.80 -2.61
C SER A 464 24.67 2.64 -3.28
N SER A 465 23.39 2.83 -3.63
CA SER A 465 22.59 1.83 -4.34
C SER A 465 21.40 2.44 -5.05
N VAL A 466 21.03 1.85 -6.19
CA VAL A 466 19.81 2.19 -6.93
C VAL A 466 19.00 0.91 -7.09
N LYS A 467 17.74 0.94 -6.67
CA LYS A 467 16.76 -0.15 -6.84
C LYS A 467 15.53 0.41 -7.54
N SER A 468 15.21 -0.10 -8.73
CA SER A 468 14.05 0.33 -9.52
C SER A 468 13.14 -0.86 -9.85
N SER A 469 11.85 -0.58 -10.03
CA SER A 469 10.88 -1.56 -10.55
C SER A 469 10.85 -1.54 -12.09
N GLU A 470 12.03 -1.59 -12.73
CA GLU A 470 12.14 -1.53 -14.20
C GLU A 470 11.60 -2.78 -14.90
N THR A 471 11.47 -3.91 -14.20
CA THR A 471 11.02 -5.19 -14.78
C THR A 471 9.53 -5.47 -14.55
N VAL A 472 8.82 -4.61 -13.81
CA VAL A 472 7.42 -4.86 -13.44
C VAL A 472 6.52 -4.10 -14.43
N PRO A 473 5.76 -4.79 -15.30
CA PRO A 473 4.85 -4.12 -16.20
C PRO A 473 3.62 -3.59 -15.45
N PHE A 474 3.07 -2.50 -15.96
CA PHE A 474 1.83 -1.90 -15.47
C PHE A 474 0.87 -1.64 -16.64
N LEU A 475 -0.39 -1.39 -16.34
CA LEU A 475 -1.42 -1.09 -17.32
C LEU A 475 -1.59 0.42 -17.47
N LEU A 476 -1.83 0.89 -18.69
CA LEU A 476 -2.23 2.25 -18.98
C LEU A 476 -3.67 2.23 -19.49
N GLU A 477 -4.57 2.92 -18.80
CA GLU A 477 -5.99 3.01 -19.16
C GLU A 477 -6.32 4.39 -19.74
N ASP A 478 -6.84 4.37 -20.95
CA ASP A 478 -7.45 5.54 -21.61
C ASP A 478 -8.97 5.33 -21.66
N GLU A 479 -9.72 6.33 -22.11
CA GLU A 479 -11.18 6.25 -22.36
C GLU A 479 -11.55 5.08 -23.28
N THR A 480 -10.62 4.63 -24.10
CA THR A 480 -10.86 3.62 -25.14
C THR A 480 -10.50 2.19 -24.76
N GLY A 481 -9.69 1.98 -23.73
CA GLY A 481 -9.20 0.65 -23.38
C GLY A 481 -7.95 0.65 -22.51
N ARG A 482 -7.34 -0.53 -22.35
CA ARG A 482 -6.14 -0.76 -21.51
C ARG A 482 -5.00 -1.38 -22.32
N ILE A 483 -3.80 -0.85 -22.16
CA ILE A 483 -2.57 -1.36 -22.80
C ILE A 483 -1.49 -1.66 -21.75
N VAL A 484 -0.68 -2.70 -21.98
CA VAL A 484 0.42 -3.05 -21.09
C VAL A 484 1.66 -2.23 -21.45
N VAL A 485 2.30 -1.63 -20.45
CA VAL A 485 3.57 -0.91 -20.58
C VAL A 485 4.61 -1.63 -19.76
N ASP A 486 5.69 -2.06 -20.41
CA ASP A 486 6.87 -2.61 -19.74
C ASP A 486 7.91 -1.48 -19.60
N PRO A 487 8.20 -0.99 -18.37
CA PRO A 487 9.11 0.13 -18.16
C PRO A 487 10.59 -0.20 -18.41
N ALA A 488 10.93 -1.43 -18.82
CA ALA A 488 12.31 -1.83 -19.06
C ALA A 488 13.00 -0.94 -20.10
N GLY A 489 14.10 -0.29 -19.69
CA GLY A 489 14.85 0.61 -20.57
C GLY A 489 14.17 1.96 -20.86
N ALA A 490 13.09 2.29 -20.14
CA ALA A 490 12.44 3.59 -20.21
C ALA A 490 13.24 4.66 -19.44
N THR A 491 13.19 5.89 -19.93
CA THR A 491 13.53 7.07 -19.14
C THR A 491 12.27 7.52 -18.43
N VAL A 492 12.16 7.17 -17.15
CA VAL A 492 10.99 7.50 -16.32
C VAL A 492 11.20 8.83 -15.59
N ARG A 493 10.23 9.73 -15.70
CA ARG A 493 10.13 10.99 -14.97
C ARG A 493 8.89 10.97 -14.10
N ALA A 494 9.05 10.51 -12.87
CA ALA A 494 8.00 10.62 -11.85
C ALA A 494 7.91 12.08 -11.35
N GLY A 495 6.70 12.59 -11.19
CA GLY A 495 6.46 13.89 -10.56
C GLY A 495 6.57 13.82 -9.05
N ASN A 496 6.27 12.67 -8.45
CA ASN A 496 6.32 12.49 -7.00
C ASN A 496 7.68 11.96 -6.54
N LYS A 497 8.38 12.81 -5.77
CA LYS A 497 9.68 12.51 -5.16
C LYS A 497 9.57 12.66 -3.65
N LYS A 498 9.85 11.57 -2.94
CA LYS A 498 9.96 11.55 -1.48
C LYS A 498 11.42 11.40 -1.10
N GLU A 499 11.86 12.14 -0.10
CA GLU A 499 13.20 12.01 0.44
C GLU A 499 13.14 11.86 1.95
N GLY A 500 14.12 11.16 2.49
CA GLY A 500 14.29 11.03 3.93
C GLY A 500 15.74 10.68 4.26
N PHE A 501 16.07 10.85 5.53
CA PHE A 501 17.34 10.38 6.06
C PHE A 501 17.12 9.01 6.70
N SER A 502 18.11 8.13 6.63
CA SER A 502 18.09 6.88 7.39
C SER A 502 18.34 7.24 8.87
N SER A 503 17.33 7.77 9.55
CA SER A 503 17.28 7.73 11.01
C SER A 503 17.00 6.28 11.42
N ARG A 504 17.55 5.83 12.56
CA ARG A 504 17.28 4.50 13.13
C ARG A 504 15.79 4.27 13.50
N ASN A 505 14.92 5.25 13.27
CA ASN A 505 13.48 5.19 13.51
C ASN A 505 12.67 5.42 12.23
N SER A 506 12.19 4.33 11.62
CA SER A 506 11.66 4.31 10.24
C SER A 506 10.12 4.26 10.11
N ILE A 507 9.32 4.67 11.10
CA ILE A 507 7.84 4.53 11.01
C ILE A 507 7.09 5.69 11.68
N SER A 508 7.48 6.93 11.42
CA SER A 508 6.53 8.05 11.55
C SER A 508 6.17 8.51 10.13
N LEU A 509 4.89 8.34 9.75
CA LEU A 509 4.36 8.88 8.49
C LEU A 509 4.37 10.42 8.47
N ALA A 510 4.52 11.04 9.66
CA ALA A 510 5.06 12.38 9.80
C ALA A 510 6.59 12.26 9.86
N ALA A 511 7.26 12.52 8.74
CA ALA A 511 8.71 12.65 8.72
C ALA A 511 9.13 13.69 9.77
N ASP A 512 9.86 13.23 10.79
CA ASP A 512 10.49 14.12 11.74
C ASP A 512 11.59 14.86 10.98
N TYR A 513 11.34 16.12 10.61
CA TYR A 513 12.27 17.01 9.88
C TYR A 513 13.50 17.41 10.72
N SER A 514 13.61 16.89 11.95
CA SER A 514 14.51 17.39 12.99
C SER A 514 15.92 16.79 12.95
N ASP A 515 16.16 15.65 12.30
CA ASP A 515 17.50 15.03 12.23
C ASP A 515 18.13 15.13 10.84
N ARG A 516 18.60 16.34 10.48
CA ARG A 516 19.33 16.61 9.23
C ARG A 516 20.78 16.09 9.24
N ASN A 517 21.22 15.38 10.30
CA ASN A 517 22.62 14.99 10.48
C ASN A 517 22.92 13.51 10.19
N GLY A 518 21.95 12.77 9.63
CA GLY A 518 22.14 11.37 9.22
C GLY A 518 23.21 11.20 8.12
N SER A 519 24.05 10.17 8.23
CA SER A 519 25.11 9.84 7.26
C SER A 519 24.60 9.18 5.97
N GLU A 520 23.33 8.81 5.93
CA GLU A 520 22.66 8.16 4.81
C GLU A 520 21.34 8.89 4.47
N LYS A 521 21.15 9.21 3.20
CA LYS A 521 19.95 9.82 2.64
C LYS A 521 19.36 8.87 1.62
N TRP A 522 18.04 8.78 1.56
CA TRP A 522 17.36 8.05 0.50
C TRP A 522 16.39 8.98 -0.23
N VAL A 523 16.23 8.71 -1.52
CA VAL A 523 15.32 9.42 -2.42
C VAL A 523 14.51 8.36 -3.15
N GLU A 524 13.20 8.44 -3.02
CA GLU A 524 12.25 7.52 -3.63
C GLU A 524 11.34 8.30 -4.59
N GLU A 525 11.40 7.94 -5.86
CA GLU A 525 10.55 8.47 -6.92
C GLU A 525 9.44 7.46 -7.21
N ILE A 526 8.19 7.92 -7.29
CA ILE A 526 7.02 7.04 -7.28
C ILE A 526 6.00 7.52 -8.30
N ILE A 527 5.41 6.59 -9.05
CA ILE A 527 4.21 6.82 -9.85
C ILE A 527 3.03 6.13 -9.16
N TYR A 528 2.02 6.90 -8.76
CA TYR A 528 0.83 6.37 -8.10
C TYR A 528 -0.14 5.72 -9.09
N GLU A 529 -0.99 4.84 -8.57
CA GLU A 529 -2.15 4.35 -9.30
C GLU A 529 -3.13 5.50 -9.56
N GLY A 530 -3.67 5.58 -10.77
CA GLY A 530 -4.58 6.62 -11.24
C GLY A 530 -3.89 7.88 -11.77
N THR A 531 -2.57 8.01 -11.62
CA THR A 531 -1.81 9.13 -12.17
C THR A 531 -1.87 9.13 -13.69
N ASN A 532 -2.13 10.30 -14.29
CA ASN A 532 -2.11 10.45 -15.75
C ASN A 532 -0.66 10.45 -16.25
N LEU A 533 -0.34 9.51 -17.13
CA LEU A 533 0.98 9.32 -17.71
C LEU A 533 0.96 9.59 -19.21
N TYR A 534 2.06 10.19 -19.65
CA TYR A 534 2.51 10.25 -21.02
C TYR A 534 3.49 9.11 -21.27
N VAL A 535 3.21 8.27 -22.27
CA VAL A 535 4.09 7.16 -22.67
C VAL A 535 4.42 7.28 -24.16
N LEU A 536 5.69 7.50 -24.46
CA LEU A 536 6.23 7.43 -25.82
C LEU A 536 7.11 6.19 -25.91
N GLY A 537 6.73 5.18 -26.69
CA GLY A 537 7.44 3.90 -26.75
C GLY A 537 7.08 3.06 -27.97
N PHE A 538 7.73 1.90 -28.12
CA PHE A 538 7.52 1.04 -29.27
C PHE A 538 6.47 -0.03 -28.96
N ALA A 539 5.32 0.04 -29.63
CA ALA A 539 4.28 -0.97 -29.56
C ALA A 539 4.71 -2.23 -30.34
N SER A 540 4.74 -3.35 -29.64
CA SER A 540 5.04 -4.67 -30.18
C SER A 540 3.98 -5.68 -29.71
N VAL A 541 3.83 -6.77 -30.47
CA VAL A 541 3.03 -7.91 -30.03
C VAL A 541 3.66 -8.49 -28.76
N LYS A 542 2.84 -8.72 -27.74
CA LYS A 542 3.20 -9.37 -26.49
C LYS A 542 3.62 -10.80 -26.81
N LYS A 543 4.91 -11.11 -26.63
CA LYS A 543 5.37 -12.51 -26.68
C LYS A 543 4.74 -13.23 -25.49
N GLU A 544 3.87 -14.20 -25.74
CA GLU A 544 3.37 -15.06 -24.68
C GLU A 544 4.58 -15.77 -24.04
N GLN A 545 4.84 -15.50 -22.76
CA GLN A 545 5.74 -16.30 -21.93
C GLN A 545 5.07 -17.64 -21.57
N GLY A 546 4.47 -18.30 -22.56
CA GLY A 546 3.91 -19.63 -22.44
C GLY A 546 4.92 -20.67 -22.92
N GLN A 547 4.75 -21.90 -22.47
CA GLN A 547 5.42 -23.05 -23.07
C GLN A 547 5.21 -23.03 -24.59
N SER A 548 6.30 -23.23 -25.35
CA SER A 548 6.21 -23.37 -26.80
C SER A 548 5.25 -24.51 -27.17
N LEU A 549 4.67 -24.50 -28.39
CA LEU A 549 3.80 -25.60 -28.84
C LEU A 549 4.51 -26.97 -28.71
N ASN A 550 5.81 -27.02 -29.00
CA ASN A 550 6.64 -28.22 -28.84
C ASN A 550 6.78 -28.66 -27.38
N GLU A 551 6.89 -27.71 -26.46
CA GLU A 551 6.99 -27.99 -25.03
C GLU A 551 5.66 -28.50 -24.46
N LYS A 552 4.53 -27.90 -24.87
CA LYS A 552 3.19 -28.40 -24.54
C LYS A 552 2.95 -29.81 -25.10
N LYS A 553 3.36 -30.06 -26.35
CA LYS A 553 3.32 -31.38 -26.97
C LYS A 553 4.11 -32.40 -26.14
N ARG A 554 5.32 -32.03 -25.73
CA ARG A 554 6.19 -32.91 -24.93
C ARG A 554 5.63 -33.20 -23.54
N GLU A 555 5.01 -32.20 -22.89
CA GLU A 555 4.35 -32.38 -21.61
C GLU A 555 3.10 -33.27 -21.75
N ALA A 556 2.24 -33.01 -22.73
CA ALA A 556 1.06 -33.84 -22.99
C ALA A 556 1.43 -35.30 -23.31
N LEU A 557 2.51 -35.53 -24.07
CA LEU A 557 3.03 -36.87 -24.33
C LEU A 557 3.59 -37.53 -23.05
N ARG A 558 4.20 -36.76 -22.15
CA ARG A 558 4.69 -37.27 -20.86
C ARG A 558 3.53 -37.65 -19.95
N ASP A 559 2.46 -36.87 -19.95
CA ASP A 559 1.27 -37.15 -19.15
C ASP A 559 0.51 -38.35 -19.70
N LEU A 560 0.41 -38.49 -21.03
CA LEU A 560 -0.13 -39.69 -21.67
C LEU A 560 0.64 -40.96 -21.28
N LYS A 561 1.98 -40.90 -21.25
CA LYS A 561 2.82 -42.03 -20.79
C LYS A 561 2.66 -42.38 -19.31
N ARG A 562 2.24 -41.43 -18.48
CA ARG A 562 2.00 -41.65 -17.03
C ARG A 562 0.64 -42.29 -16.78
N ASP A 563 -0.34 -42.01 -17.64
CA ASP A 563 -1.68 -42.57 -17.55
C ASP A 563 -1.76 -43.90 -18.29
N SER A 564 -1.53 -45.00 -17.55
CA SER A 564 -1.62 -46.35 -18.09
C SER A 564 -3.01 -46.67 -18.68
N ALA A 565 -4.09 -46.07 -18.17
CA ALA A 565 -5.44 -46.30 -18.68
C ALA A 565 -5.71 -45.56 -19.99
N ALA A 566 -5.19 -44.34 -20.15
CA ALA A 566 -5.24 -43.61 -21.41
C ALA A 566 -4.35 -44.27 -22.47
N MET A 567 -3.21 -44.82 -22.07
CA MET A 567 -2.27 -45.50 -22.95
C MET A 567 -2.86 -46.80 -23.54
N LYS A 568 -3.63 -47.56 -22.75
CA LYS A 568 -4.36 -48.76 -23.20
C LYS A 568 -5.43 -48.50 -24.27
N ARG A 569 -5.84 -47.26 -24.50
CA ARG A 569 -6.81 -46.93 -25.57
C ARG A 569 -6.21 -46.99 -26.96
N PHE A 570 -4.88 -46.99 -27.04
CA PHE A 570 -4.12 -47.07 -28.28
C PHE A 570 -3.54 -48.48 -28.52
N ASP A 571 -3.74 -49.40 -27.57
CA ASP A 571 -3.43 -50.84 -27.68
C ASP A 571 -4.60 -51.51 -28.41
N THR A 572 -4.43 -51.73 -29.72
CA THR A 572 -5.49 -52.18 -30.63
C THR A 572 -5.53 -53.69 -30.76
N ASP A 573 -4.39 -54.35 -30.54
CA ASP A 573 -4.27 -55.81 -30.59
C ASP A 573 -4.39 -56.49 -29.22
N GLU A 574 -4.58 -55.71 -28.14
CA GLU A 574 -4.76 -56.13 -26.75
C GLU A 574 -3.59 -57.00 -26.23
N ASP A 575 -2.40 -56.85 -26.80
CA ASP A 575 -1.22 -57.65 -26.46
C ASP A 575 -0.52 -57.16 -25.17
N GLY A 576 -0.97 -56.02 -24.64
CA GLY A 576 -0.47 -55.42 -23.40
C GLY A 576 0.86 -54.68 -23.53
N GLN A 577 1.41 -54.60 -24.75
CA GLN A 577 2.55 -53.78 -25.14
C GLN A 577 2.08 -52.73 -26.17
N ILE A 578 2.93 -51.75 -26.48
CA ILE A 578 2.56 -50.69 -27.45
C ILE A 578 3.59 -50.71 -28.56
N SER A 579 3.11 -51.08 -29.74
CA SER A 579 3.92 -51.12 -30.96
C SER A 579 4.30 -49.71 -31.44
N GLU A 580 5.26 -49.64 -32.36
CA GLU A 580 5.72 -48.37 -32.92
C GLU A 580 4.61 -47.63 -33.68
N SER A 581 3.74 -48.37 -34.37
CA SER A 581 2.58 -47.84 -35.10
C SER A 581 1.49 -47.28 -34.18
N GLU A 582 1.16 -47.98 -33.10
CA GLU A 582 0.18 -47.52 -32.10
C GLU A 582 0.69 -46.29 -31.36
N TRP A 583 2.01 -46.23 -31.14
CA TRP A 583 2.66 -45.06 -30.57
C TRP A 583 2.68 -43.85 -31.53
N GLU A 584 2.67 -44.06 -32.84
CA GLU A 584 2.50 -42.99 -33.82
C GLU A 584 1.09 -42.40 -33.81
N GLU A 585 0.07 -43.25 -33.69
CA GLU A 585 -1.33 -42.83 -33.58
C GLU A 585 -1.58 -42.06 -32.27
N ALA A 586 -1.02 -42.54 -31.16
CA ALA A 586 -1.01 -41.84 -29.88
C ALA A 586 -0.34 -40.45 -29.99
N ARG A 587 0.79 -40.34 -30.70
CA ARG A 587 1.47 -39.06 -30.93
C ARG A 587 0.64 -38.10 -31.78
N ALA A 588 0.03 -38.58 -32.85
CA ALA A 588 -0.78 -37.78 -33.76
C ALA A 588 -2.05 -37.24 -33.07
N SER A 589 -2.71 -38.08 -32.26
CA SER A 589 -3.91 -37.66 -31.51
C SER A 589 -3.61 -36.60 -30.45
N VAL A 590 -2.49 -36.74 -29.72
CA VAL A 590 -2.03 -35.72 -28.75
C VAL A 590 -1.67 -34.41 -29.45
N GLU A 591 -1.01 -34.48 -30.60
CA GLU A 591 -0.68 -33.30 -31.39
C GLU A 591 -1.93 -32.53 -31.85
N ASP A 592 -2.92 -33.24 -32.40
CA ASP A 592 -4.20 -32.65 -32.80
C ASP A 592 -4.97 -32.07 -31.60
N GLN A 593 -4.95 -32.75 -30.45
CA GLN A 593 -5.58 -32.27 -29.23
C GLN A 593 -4.92 -30.99 -28.69
N VAL A 594 -3.59 -30.94 -28.64
CA VAL A 594 -2.82 -29.76 -28.20
C VAL A 594 -3.01 -28.60 -29.17
N LEU A 595 -3.08 -28.89 -30.47
CA LEU A 595 -3.36 -27.90 -31.51
C LEU A 595 -4.77 -27.32 -31.36
N LYS A 596 -5.80 -28.16 -31.23
CA LYS A 596 -7.20 -27.74 -31.00
C LYS A 596 -7.36 -26.92 -29.71
N GLN A 597 -6.71 -27.33 -28.62
CA GLN A 597 -6.72 -26.56 -27.36
C GLN A 597 -6.02 -25.20 -27.50
N SER A 598 -4.95 -25.13 -28.31
CA SER A 598 -4.22 -23.89 -28.55
C SER A 598 -5.00 -22.94 -29.46
N LEU A 599 -5.64 -23.45 -30.51
CA LEU A 599 -6.52 -22.69 -31.41
C LEU A 599 -7.78 -22.19 -30.66
N GLY A 600 -8.44 -23.05 -29.89
CA GLY A 600 -9.63 -22.67 -29.11
C GLY A 600 -9.36 -21.64 -28.01
N LYS A 601 -8.14 -21.59 -27.46
CA LYS A 601 -7.71 -20.51 -26.55
C LYS A 601 -7.45 -19.18 -27.27
N ASN A 602 -7.05 -19.22 -28.54
CA ASN A 602 -6.78 -18.03 -29.35
C ASN A 602 -8.06 -17.44 -29.97
N ASP A 603 -9.06 -18.28 -30.27
CA ASP A 603 -10.34 -17.87 -30.89
C ASP A 603 -11.30 -17.12 -29.96
N ARG A 604 -11.06 -17.12 -28.64
CA ARG A 604 -11.69 -16.14 -27.75
C ARG A 604 -11.13 -14.77 -28.11
N ARG A 605 -11.70 -14.11 -29.14
CA ARG A 605 -11.36 -12.79 -29.69
C ARG A 605 -10.79 -11.85 -28.61
N ARG A 606 -9.49 -11.95 -28.34
CA ARG A 606 -8.81 -11.02 -27.44
C ARG A 606 -8.81 -9.70 -28.17
N ARG A 607 -9.24 -8.64 -27.48
CA ARG A 607 -9.20 -7.29 -28.07
C ARG A 607 -7.75 -6.99 -28.45
N GLN A 608 -7.54 -6.37 -29.60
CA GLN A 608 -6.20 -6.08 -30.13
C GLN A 608 -5.29 -5.41 -29.08
N GLU A 609 -5.86 -4.55 -28.23
CA GLU A 609 -5.19 -3.88 -27.11
C GLU A 609 -4.57 -4.82 -26.05
N GLU A 610 -5.16 -6.00 -25.80
CA GLU A 610 -4.64 -6.98 -24.84
C GLU A 610 -3.41 -7.76 -25.35
N GLN A 611 -3.19 -7.72 -26.66
CA GLN A 611 -2.06 -8.37 -27.33
C GLN A 611 -0.87 -7.43 -27.54
N ILE A 612 -1.02 -6.14 -27.27
CA ILE A 612 0.04 -5.14 -27.51
C ILE A 612 0.71 -4.79 -26.19
N VAL A 613 2.04 -4.72 -26.24
CA VAL A 613 2.87 -4.21 -25.15
C VAL A 613 3.76 -3.09 -25.67
N ILE A 614 3.86 -2.00 -24.90
CA ILE A 614 4.81 -0.92 -25.18
C ILE A 614 6.14 -1.26 -24.50
N VAL A 615 7.20 -1.41 -25.29
CA VAL A 615 8.54 -1.85 -24.87
C VAL A 615 9.63 -1.02 -25.56
N ASN A 616 10.90 -1.20 -25.14
CA ASN A 616 12.07 -0.72 -25.88
C ASN A 616 12.92 -1.89 -26.42
N PRO A 617 12.65 -2.40 -27.64
CA PRO A 617 13.25 -3.64 -28.12
C PRO A 617 14.74 -3.52 -28.50
N THR A 618 15.23 -2.32 -28.84
CA THR A 618 16.57 -2.12 -29.41
C THR A 618 17.45 -1.14 -28.63
N GLY A 619 16.89 -0.44 -27.64
CA GLY A 619 17.60 0.56 -26.83
C GLY A 619 17.98 1.85 -27.57
N ARG A 620 17.87 1.89 -28.90
CA ARG A 620 18.28 3.04 -29.74
C ARG A 620 17.21 4.10 -29.91
N ARG A 621 15.96 3.78 -29.60
CA ARG A 621 14.82 4.68 -29.76
C ARG A 621 14.44 5.29 -28.41
N PRO A 622 13.93 6.52 -28.39
CA PRO A 622 13.49 7.14 -27.15
C PRO A 622 12.30 6.34 -26.59
N PHE A 623 12.42 5.91 -25.35
CA PHE A 623 11.33 5.30 -24.59
C PHE A 623 11.16 6.09 -23.30
N ILE A 624 10.02 6.75 -23.14
CA ILE A 624 9.83 7.79 -22.13
C ILE A 624 8.48 7.60 -21.47
N ILE A 625 8.50 7.63 -20.15
CA ILE A 625 7.31 7.58 -19.30
C ILE A 625 7.37 8.80 -18.41
N ALA A 626 6.39 9.69 -18.48
CA ALA A 626 6.40 10.94 -17.73
C ALA A 626 5.04 11.27 -17.13
N GLU A 627 5.05 11.77 -15.89
CA GLU A 627 3.88 12.37 -15.22
C GLU A 627 3.72 13.82 -15.72
N THR A 628 3.42 14.01 -17.00
CA THR A 628 3.15 15.32 -17.58
C THR A 628 2.13 15.22 -18.71
N HIS A 629 1.43 16.32 -18.98
CA HIS A 629 0.48 16.42 -20.07
C HIS A 629 1.13 16.77 -21.43
N CYS A 630 2.36 17.31 -21.42
CA CYS A 630 2.98 17.92 -22.60
C CYS A 630 4.38 17.37 -22.92
N GLU A 631 4.57 17.08 -24.21
CA GLU A 631 5.80 16.72 -24.91
C GLU A 631 6.91 17.79 -24.81
N THR A 632 6.51 19.04 -24.59
CA THR A 632 7.28 20.28 -24.87
C THR A 632 8.59 20.44 -24.09
N HIS A 633 8.69 19.90 -22.87
CA HIS A 633 9.93 20.04 -22.09
C HIS A 633 11.04 19.12 -22.60
N LEU A 634 10.70 18.04 -23.30
CA LEU A 634 11.68 17.08 -23.78
C LEU A 634 12.29 17.50 -25.13
N THR A 635 11.46 17.87 -26.10
CA THR A 635 11.89 18.32 -27.44
C THR A 635 12.76 19.58 -27.40
N ARG A 636 12.52 20.46 -26.42
CA ARG A 636 13.32 21.67 -26.19
C ARG A 636 14.79 21.35 -25.85
N SER A 637 15.03 20.29 -25.08
CA SER A 637 16.39 19.88 -24.69
C SER A 637 17.22 19.41 -25.89
N PHE A 638 16.64 18.63 -26.80
CA PHE A 638 17.32 18.22 -28.04
C PHE A 638 17.66 19.42 -28.94
N GLY A 639 16.81 20.44 -28.98
CA GLY A 639 17.11 21.71 -29.65
C GLY A 639 18.33 22.42 -29.06
N TYR A 640 18.45 22.48 -27.73
CA TYR A 640 19.59 23.11 -27.06
C TYR A 640 20.93 22.42 -27.32
N TYR A 641 20.95 21.10 -27.60
CA TYR A 641 22.17 20.40 -27.98
C TYR A 641 22.50 20.56 -29.47
N ALA A 642 21.48 20.57 -30.34
CA ALA A 642 21.68 20.69 -31.78
C ALA A 642 22.23 22.07 -32.19
N VAL A 643 21.70 23.16 -31.64
CA VAL A 643 22.11 24.54 -31.99
C VAL A 643 23.62 24.80 -31.83
N PRO A 644 24.26 24.54 -30.68
CA PRO A 644 25.70 24.78 -30.52
C PRO A 644 26.55 23.84 -31.38
N LEU A 645 26.08 22.61 -31.66
CA LEU A 645 26.75 21.70 -32.59
C LEU A 645 26.78 22.28 -34.02
N PHE A 646 25.68 22.84 -34.50
CA PHE A 646 25.65 23.52 -35.80
C PHE A 646 26.47 24.81 -35.81
N VAL A 647 26.38 25.64 -34.77
CA VAL A 647 27.20 26.87 -34.67
C VAL A 647 28.69 26.52 -34.65
N GLY A 648 29.10 25.54 -33.85
CA GLY A 648 30.48 25.06 -33.83
C GLY A 648 30.93 24.51 -35.18
N ALA A 649 30.07 23.73 -35.87
CA ALA A 649 30.38 23.23 -37.21
C ALA A 649 30.54 24.39 -38.23
N THR A 650 29.72 25.44 -38.16
CA THR A 650 29.87 26.63 -39.03
C THR A 650 31.15 27.41 -38.76
N VAL A 651 31.58 27.50 -37.50
CA VAL A 651 32.85 28.15 -37.13
C VAL A 651 34.04 27.31 -37.61
N CYS A 652 34.01 25.98 -37.41
CA CYS A 652 35.07 25.09 -37.88
C CYS A 652 35.18 25.03 -39.40
N THR A 653 34.06 25.09 -40.12
CA THR A 653 34.07 25.19 -41.60
C THR A 653 34.61 26.53 -42.08
N ALA A 654 34.20 27.65 -41.48
CA ALA A 654 34.75 28.97 -41.79
C ALA A 654 36.27 29.03 -41.53
N TRP A 655 36.73 28.41 -40.44
CA TRP A 655 38.16 28.31 -40.13
C TRP A 655 38.91 27.45 -41.16
N ALA A 656 38.36 26.29 -41.54
CA ALA A 656 38.95 25.45 -42.59
C ALA A 656 39.05 26.18 -43.94
N ILE A 657 38.02 26.95 -44.30
CA ILE A 657 38.01 27.78 -45.52
C ILE A 657 39.05 28.89 -45.43
N SER A 658 39.16 29.57 -44.29
CA SER A 658 40.17 30.63 -44.10
C SER A 658 41.60 30.11 -44.20
N LEU A 659 41.85 28.86 -43.81
CA LEU A 659 43.15 28.20 -43.94
C LEU A 659 43.43 27.73 -45.37
N LEU A 660 42.40 27.54 -46.19
CA LEU A 660 42.54 27.11 -47.59
C LEU A 660 42.79 28.30 -48.53
N PHE A 661 42.32 29.50 -48.15
CA PHE A 661 42.45 30.74 -48.93
C PHE A 661 43.47 31.75 -48.39
N GLY A 662 44.06 31.50 -47.22
CA GLY A 662 45.10 32.33 -46.61
C GLY A 662 46.41 31.57 -46.55
#